data_AF-A0A7Z0D8N6-F1
#
_entry.id   AF-A0A7Z0D8N6-F1
#
_cell.length_a   1.000
_cell.length_b   1.000
_cell.length_c   1.000
_cell.angle_alpha   90.00
_cell.angle_beta   90.00
_cell.angle_gamma   90.00
#
_symmetry.space_group_name_H-M   'P 1'
#
loop_
_entity.id
_entity.type
_entity.pdbx_description
1 polymer ?
#
loop_
_entity_poly.entity_id
_entity_poly.type
_entity_poly.pdbx_seq_one_letter_code
_entity_poly.pdbx_strand_id
1 'polypeptide(L)'
;MSLLPRLQERATRPAGFVRRVVRGTGGDTGRHAVGERSWLDLPVLALLLATLTWLVTVIRQGACLPGSAEVFANLCYTDITNIYATSGLAEGRVPYLGATLDQPVLTGALIEFVRELAVLLGAPVGAAEPELSQGSAVFFGVSAVVLFLCFLLVVFATLRAQRRGWDAVMVAVSPVVVMTGLINWDLFAVALAVAGLWAWAAKRPIAAGVLLGLATGARIYPGFLLIALLIVCIRGRRVSEWLNAAGGFLLAWAAVNLPLIIAAPDAWLASWTQNTTLGSVWAALEQSGRTLPEVDVLSTVLFAGAVVLIALIAWTTWRRPRVAQVAYLIMWALFVTNQDYRPQYGLILAVLMVWARPNWRDWAIFGVGQVYYVIAVWIYLDGSLYAADGQSSPAYQLAILFRITTEVWVAAMIIRDMYRPGHDPVRVGGVDDPGAGVLAGTRDAAWVQRLRARTVPLPVLWGRLWDGDAKPGTPPLAPLGVPGRGVHAMRVVLPAWLLGRGSLIIALVVTMAITGQSLWTSVWHWDTERFFTIAQYGYEPLNMTYRAFYPGWPIVLAIGNTVGIPLDIWGVLIATLCSLIAALALTRMGGRWAAVGWIFAPTAVFTMMPYSESLFCAFAFWAWQRARADKWWQAAVLAGLACTVRVSGLFLLFGLVIMVLTWSGIDWRGRLRRGLWLGVTAIMLGAYTVYLYLLTGSWSAWSEAQQKGWPREFTMPWTSILNTLRVVDPGGSYVDQPYLMVVFAFEFLSFVAGVVVVGWCLRRRLWAEAGYMAIQLVAFSTSYWLQSVNRAILVWFPLWIMLAHLALDRPATARGVVLQRVFRISWAVVSPALMILWAWMYYSGQWAS
;
A
#
# COMPACT_ATOMS: atom_id res chain seq x y z
N MET A 1 28.25 37.91 -13.12
CA MET A 1 28.32 36.43 -13.14
C MET A 1 28.16 35.84 -11.73
N SER A 2 27.11 36.19 -10.97
CA SER A 2 26.93 35.77 -9.55
C SER A 2 25.48 35.50 -9.11
N LEU A 3 24.52 35.41 -10.04
CA LEU A 3 23.09 35.22 -9.71
C LEU A 3 22.65 33.75 -9.65
N LEU A 4 23.39 32.83 -10.27
CA LEU A 4 23.04 31.40 -10.33
C LEU A 4 23.06 30.67 -8.96
N PRO A 5 24.08 30.87 -8.08
CA PRO A 5 24.10 30.19 -6.78
C PRO A 5 22.92 30.59 -5.88
N ARG A 6 22.54 31.88 -5.91
CA ARG A 6 21.46 32.44 -5.08
C ARG A 6 20.07 31.96 -5.50
N LEU A 7 19.87 31.65 -6.78
CA LEU A 7 18.62 31.06 -7.28
C LEU A 7 18.51 29.57 -6.90
N GLN A 8 19.61 28.83 -6.90
CA GLN A 8 19.66 27.45 -6.39
C GLN A 8 19.34 27.39 -4.89
N GLU A 9 19.91 28.26 -4.07
CA GLU A 9 19.60 28.34 -2.63
C GLU A 9 18.13 28.67 -2.34
N ARG A 10 17.52 29.57 -3.11
CA ARG A 10 16.09 29.91 -2.99
C ARG A 10 15.18 28.74 -3.39
N ALA A 11 15.57 27.93 -4.38
CA ALA A 11 14.82 26.74 -4.81
C ALA A 11 14.97 25.55 -3.84
N THR A 12 16.02 25.53 -3.02
CA THR A 12 16.30 24.47 -2.03
C THR A 12 15.66 24.69 -0.65
N ARG A 13 14.89 25.76 -0.43
CA ARG A 13 14.22 25.98 0.86
C ARG A 13 13.11 24.94 1.05
N PRO A 14 13.08 24.23 2.20
CA PRO A 14 12.04 23.25 2.43
C PRO A 14 10.66 23.92 2.57
N ALA A 15 9.67 23.41 1.85
CA ALA A 15 8.28 23.88 1.96
C ALA A 15 7.53 23.13 3.08
N GLY A 16 6.64 23.82 3.80
CA GLY A 16 5.74 23.18 4.78
C GLY A 16 6.26 23.11 6.22
N PHE A 17 6.31 21.92 6.82
CA PHE A 17 6.63 21.69 8.24
C PHE A 17 7.99 22.29 8.65
N VAL A 18 9.04 22.06 7.87
CA VAL A 18 10.38 22.58 8.16
C VAL A 18 10.44 24.11 8.07
N ARG A 19 9.69 24.76 7.16
CA ARG A 19 9.58 26.23 7.15
C ARG A 19 8.96 26.77 8.45
N ARG A 20 8.07 26.02 9.10
CA ARG A 20 7.50 26.38 10.41
C ARG A 20 8.51 26.18 11.54
N VAL A 21 9.28 25.09 11.52
CA VAL A 21 10.35 24.83 12.50
C VAL A 21 11.48 25.86 12.37
N VAL A 22 12.00 26.10 11.15
CA VAL A 22 13.06 27.08 10.88
C VAL A 22 12.62 28.52 11.18
N ARG A 23 11.36 28.88 10.92
CA ARG A 23 10.80 30.17 11.39
C ARG A 23 10.70 30.26 12.91
N GLY A 24 10.45 29.14 13.58
CA GLY A 24 10.43 29.05 15.04
C GLY A 24 11.82 29.16 15.68
N THR A 25 12.88 28.75 14.98
CA THR A 25 14.24 28.72 15.53
C THR A 25 15.16 29.84 15.04
N GLY A 26 14.82 30.61 13.99
CA GLY A 26 15.74 31.67 13.51
C GLY A 26 15.30 32.61 12.38
N GLY A 27 14.04 32.57 11.91
CA GLY A 27 13.55 33.52 10.89
C GLY A 27 14.12 33.35 9.46
N ASP A 28 13.57 34.09 8.50
CA ASP A 28 14.04 34.08 7.10
C ASP A 28 15.28 35.02 6.97
N THR A 29 16.37 34.56 6.34
CA THR A 29 17.58 35.39 6.13
C THR A 29 17.27 36.66 5.33
N GLY A 30 17.72 37.80 5.86
CA GLY A 30 17.42 39.14 5.35
C GLY A 30 18.00 39.45 3.96
N ARG A 31 17.35 40.37 3.24
CA ARG A 31 17.70 40.77 1.86
C ARG A 31 19.12 41.36 1.70
N HIS A 32 19.78 41.72 2.80
CA HIS A 32 21.10 42.37 2.83
C HIS A 32 22.19 41.53 3.51
N ALA A 33 21.97 40.24 3.76
CA ALA A 33 23.03 39.38 4.30
C ALA A 33 24.18 39.25 3.28
N VAL A 34 25.27 39.96 3.54
CA VAL A 34 26.54 39.87 2.80
C VAL A 34 27.38 38.78 3.46
N GLY A 35 28.09 38.00 2.64
CA GLY A 35 28.73 36.75 3.03
C GLY A 35 29.68 36.86 4.23
N GLU A 36 29.35 36.15 5.28
CA GLU A 36 30.29 35.54 6.20
C GLU A 36 29.96 34.05 6.26
N ARG A 37 30.97 33.19 6.12
CA ARG A 37 30.83 31.75 6.39
C ARG A 37 30.42 31.60 7.84
N SER A 38 29.12 31.44 8.06
CA SER A 38 28.59 31.06 9.35
C SER A 38 29.03 29.62 9.61
N TRP A 39 29.54 29.34 10.81
CA TRP A 39 29.74 27.99 11.39
C TRP A 39 28.56 27.00 11.17
N LEU A 40 27.36 27.51 10.85
CA LEU A 40 26.18 26.74 10.45
C LEU A 40 26.04 26.55 8.92
N ASP A 41 27.14 26.53 8.18
CA ASP A 41 27.15 26.10 6.77
C ASP A 41 26.52 24.70 6.66
N LEU A 42 25.60 24.52 5.70
CA LEU A 42 24.78 23.31 5.56
C LEU A 42 25.60 21.99 5.51
N PRO A 43 26.80 21.93 4.88
CA PRO A 43 27.69 20.79 4.96
C PRO A 43 28.21 20.48 6.37
N VAL A 44 28.58 21.52 7.14
CA VAL A 44 29.07 21.37 8.53
C VAL A 44 27.93 20.85 9.40
N LEU A 45 26.73 21.41 9.25
CA LEU A 45 25.53 20.93 9.95
C LEU A 45 25.25 19.45 9.63
N ALA A 46 25.33 19.02 8.37
CA ALA A 46 25.10 17.63 8.00
C ALA A 46 26.11 16.68 8.65
N LEU A 47 27.40 17.06 8.70
CA LEU A 47 28.43 16.26 9.37
C LEU A 47 28.24 16.23 10.89
N LEU A 48 27.91 17.35 11.52
CA LEU A 48 27.62 17.41 12.96
C LEU A 48 26.42 16.51 13.32
N LEU A 49 25.34 16.58 12.54
CA LEU A 49 24.16 15.73 12.74
C LEU A 49 24.46 14.25 12.49
N ALA A 50 25.36 13.93 11.56
CA ALA A 50 25.83 12.57 11.34
C ALA A 50 26.60 12.06 12.55
N THR A 51 27.50 12.88 13.12
CA THR A 51 28.22 12.56 14.37
C THR A 51 27.25 12.33 15.52
N LEU A 52 26.26 13.20 15.72
CA LEU A 52 25.26 13.03 16.78
C LEU A 52 24.44 11.74 16.59
N THR A 53 24.02 11.45 15.36
CA THR A 53 23.29 10.21 15.03
C THR A 53 24.14 8.98 15.31
N TRP A 54 25.43 9.04 14.99
CA TRP A 54 26.37 7.96 15.29
C TRP A 54 26.57 7.76 16.79
N LEU A 55 26.69 8.84 17.57
CA LEU A 55 26.78 8.76 19.03
C LEU A 55 25.56 8.05 19.63
N VAL A 56 24.34 8.37 19.16
CA VAL A 56 23.12 7.66 19.57
C VAL A 56 23.19 6.17 19.21
N THR A 57 23.71 5.86 18.03
CA THR A 57 23.90 4.47 17.56
C THR A 57 24.83 3.69 18.49
N VAL A 58 25.95 4.30 18.92
CA VAL A 58 26.93 3.69 19.84
C VAL A 58 26.37 3.57 21.26
N ILE A 59 25.71 4.62 21.78
CA ILE A 59 25.11 4.61 23.13
C ILE A 59 24.09 3.49 23.26
N ARG A 60 23.27 3.25 22.23
CA ARG A 60 22.31 2.13 22.21
C ARG A 60 23.00 0.78 22.40
N GLN A 61 24.20 0.61 21.86
CA GLN A 61 24.94 -0.65 21.98
C GLN A 61 25.50 -0.91 23.38
N GLY A 62 25.65 0.14 24.20
CA GLY A 62 26.23 0.05 25.54
C GLY A 62 25.51 -0.92 26.48
N ALA A 63 24.21 -1.15 26.28
CA ALA A 63 23.43 -2.11 27.08
C ALA A 63 23.86 -3.58 26.88
N CYS A 64 24.55 -3.88 25.77
CA CYS A 64 24.97 -5.25 25.42
C CYS A 64 26.47 -5.53 25.65
N LEU A 65 27.29 -4.53 26.01
CA LEU A 65 28.75 -4.67 26.11
C LEU A 65 29.22 -4.69 27.58
N PRO A 66 30.23 -5.53 27.94
CA PRO A 66 31.03 -6.37 27.04
C PRO A 66 30.42 -7.77 26.78
N GLY A 67 29.30 -8.11 27.43
CA GLY A 67 28.55 -9.34 27.15
C GLY A 67 27.23 -9.34 27.91
N SER A 68 26.11 -9.43 27.18
CA SER A 68 24.76 -9.57 27.73
C SER A 68 24.12 -10.84 27.19
N ALA A 69 23.39 -11.58 28.04
CA ALA A 69 22.59 -12.71 27.58
C ALA A 69 21.32 -12.25 26.84
N GLU A 70 20.87 -11.02 27.09
CA GLU A 70 19.58 -10.50 26.62
C GLU A 70 19.75 -9.51 25.45
N VAL A 71 20.55 -9.90 24.44
CA VAL A 71 20.88 -9.03 23.30
C VAL A 71 19.67 -8.64 22.43
N PHE A 72 18.69 -9.54 22.33
CA PHE A 72 17.48 -9.32 21.54
C PHE A 72 16.45 -8.47 22.30
N ALA A 73 16.19 -8.77 23.57
CA ALA A 73 15.31 -7.96 24.43
C ALA A 73 15.79 -6.50 24.55
N ASN A 74 17.11 -6.28 24.63
CA ASN A 74 17.70 -4.93 24.71
C ASN A 74 17.88 -4.25 23.33
N LEU A 75 17.46 -4.89 22.23
CA LEU A 75 17.54 -4.36 20.86
C LEU A 75 18.97 -3.94 20.45
N CYS A 76 20.00 -4.58 21.00
CA CYS A 76 21.41 -4.29 20.75
C CYS A 76 22.20 -5.52 20.27
N TYR A 77 21.55 -6.47 19.59
CA TYR A 77 22.25 -7.53 18.88
C TYR A 77 23.20 -6.97 17.80
N THR A 78 24.40 -7.55 17.69
CA THR A 78 25.39 -7.22 16.66
C THR A 78 26.15 -8.48 16.21
N ASP A 79 26.33 -8.63 14.90
CA ASP A 79 27.18 -9.66 14.32
C ASP A 79 28.67 -9.36 14.58
N ILE A 80 29.03 -8.12 14.91
CA ILE A 80 30.42 -7.69 15.07
C ILE A 80 31.10 -8.46 16.21
N THR A 81 30.50 -8.50 17.39
CA THR A 81 31.03 -9.24 18.54
C THR A 81 30.77 -10.74 18.40
N ASN A 82 29.62 -11.14 17.84
CA ASN A 82 29.27 -12.54 17.65
C ASN A 82 30.27 -13.26 16.72
N ILE A 83 30.53 -12.69 15.54
CA ILE A 83 31.49 -13.24 14.59
C ILE A 83 32.89 -13.25 15.20
N TYR A 84 33.32 -12.20 15.88
CA TYR A 84 34.63 -12.18 16.55
C TYR A 84 34.81 -13.34 17.53
N ALA A 85 33.79 -13.61 18.34
CA ALA A 85 33.81 -14.66 19.36
C ALA A 85 33.70 -16.08 18.78
N THR A 86 32.93 -16.28 17.70
CA THR A 86 32.57 -17.62 17.22
C THR A 86 33.37 -18.12 16.01
N SER A 87 34.02 -17.23 15.26
CA SER A 87 34.72 -17.60 14.01
C SER A 87 36.19 -18.01 14.19
N GLY A 88 36.73 -17.92 15.41
CA GLY A 88 38.15 -18.13 15.70
C GLY A 88 39.03 -16.88 15.54
N LEU A 89 38.42 -15.71 15.30
CA LEU A 89 39.15 -14.43 15.22
C LEU A 89 39.75 -14.01 16.57
N ALA A 90 39.04 -14.27 17.67
CA ALA A 90 39.56 -14.04 19.02
C ALA A 90 40.86 -14.80 19.32
N GLU A 91 41.11 -15.92 18.61
CA GLU A 91 42.29 -16.78 18.75
C GLU A 91 43.43 -16.37 17.82
N GLY A 92 43.27 -15.28 17.04
CA GLY A 92 44.28 -14.79 16.11
C GLY A 92 44.34 -15.58 14.79
N ARG A 93 43.30 -16.33 14.44
CA ARG A 93 43.25 -17.07 13.17
C ARG A 93 42.95 -16.12 12.00
N VAL A 94 43.63 -16.36 10.88
CA VAL A 94 43.44 -15.59 9.64
C VAL A 94 42.09 -15.96 8.98
N PRO A 95 41.26 -14.99 8.56
CA PRO A 95 40.02 -15.25 7.83
C PRO A 95 40.18 -16.17 6.63
N TYR A 96 39.22 -17.08 6.44
CA TYR A 96 39.12 -18.06 5.34
C TYR A 96 40.20 -19.16 5.31
N LEU A 97 41.42 -18.90 5.79
CA LEU A 97 42.52 -19.87 5.83
C LEU A 97 42.62 -20.61 7.16
N GLY A 98 42.08 -20.03 8.25
CA GLY A 98 42.02 -20.66 9.57
C GLY A 98 40.77 -20.33 10.39
N ALA A 99 40.09 -19.22 10.07
CA ALA A 99 38.79 -18.83 10.63
C ALA A 99 37.65 -19.03 9.61
N THR A 100 36.52 -19.59 10.06
CA THR A 100 35.33 -19.79 9.23
C THR A 100 34.51 -18.51 9.20
N LEU A 101 34.46 -17.85 8.04
CA LEU A 101 33.77 -16.56 7.88
C LEU A 101 32.71 -16.66 6.77
N ASP A 102 31.49 -16.21 7.09
CA ASP A 102 30.32 -16.19 6.20
C ASP A 102 30.14 -14.84 5.47
N GLN A 103 31.15 -13.96 5.52
CA GLN A 103 31.12 -12.63 4.92
C GLN A 103 31.85 -12.62 3.57
N PRO A 104 31.51 -11.71 2.64
CA PRO A 104 32.24 -11.55 1.38
C PRO A 104 33.70 -11.13 1.57
N VAL A 105 34.54 -11.48 0.59
CA VAL A 105 36.01 -11.39 0.66
C VAL A 105 36.51 -10.01 1.12
N LEU A 106 35.98 -8.91 0.56
CA LEU A 106 36.44 -7.56 0.94
C LEU A 106 36.03 -7.20 2.37
N THR A 107 34.86 -7.66 2.82
CA THR A 107 34.41 -7.48 4.20
C THR A 107 35.26 -8.32 5.15
N GLY A 108 35.65 -9.54 4.77
CA GLY A 108 36.62 -10.34 5.54
C GLY A 108 37.99 -9.67 5.65
N ALA A 109 38.48 -9.06 4.57
CA ALA A 109 39.71 -8.27 4.61
C ALA A 109 39.60 -7.05 5.55
N LEU A 110 38.43 -6.40 5.59
CA LEU A 110 38.16 -5.32 6.54
C LEU A 110 38.15 -5.84 7.98
N ILE A 111 37.50 -6.98 8.23
CA ILE A 111 37.43 -7.63 9.54
C ILE A 111 38.85 -7.95 10.04
N GLU A 112 39.72 -8.47 9.17
CA GLU A 112 41.12 -8.72 9.51
C GLU A 112 41.88 -7.44 9.85
N PHE A 113 41.72 -6.41 9.02
CA PHE A 113 42.33 -5.11 9.28
C PHE A 113 41.89 -4.52 10.63
N VAL A 114 40.61 -4.64 10.96
CA VAL A 114 40.05 -4.22 12.24
C VAL A 114 40.61 -5.06 13.39
N ARG A 115 40.77 -6.37 13.22
CA ARG A 115 41.34 -7.27 14.22
C ARG A 115 42.79 -6.90 14.54
N GLU A 116 43.61 -6.73 13.51
CA GLU A 116 45.02 -6.29 13.66
C GLU A 116 45.12 -4.93 14.37
N LEU A 117 44.25 -3.98 14.00
CA LEU A 117 44.21 -2.69 14.66
C LEU A 117 43.72 -2.79 16.12
N ALA A 118 42.78 -3.68 16.42
CA ALA A 118 42.33 -3.93 17.78
C ALA A 118 43.47 -4.51 18.65
N VAL A 119 44.21 -5.49 18.13
CA VAL A 119 45.39 -6.06 18.80
C VAL A 119 46.47 -5.00 19.01
N LEU A 120 46.74 -4.16 18.00
CA LEU A 120 47.67 -3.04 18.12
C LEU A 120 47.26 -2.03 19.21
N LEU A 121 45.95 -1.85 19.41
CA LEU A 121 45.38 -0.99 20.45
C LEU A 121 45.22 -1.69 21.81
N GLY A 122 45.74 -2.91 21.96
CA GLY A 122 45.80 -3.64 23.23
C GLY A 122 44.68 -4.67 23.44
N ALA A 123 43.96 -5.10 22.39
CA ALA A 123 43.03 -6.22 22.51
C ALA A 123 43.78 -7.53 22.82
N PRO A 124 43.44 -8.25 23.89
CA PRO A 124 44.03 -9.55 24.18
C PRO A 124 43.60 -10.60 23.12
N VAL A 125 44.50 -11.53 22.84
CA VAL A 125 44.26 -12.68 21.94
C VAL A 125 44.04 -13.92 22.80
N GLY A 126 42.85 -14.50 22.69
CA GLY A 126 42.42 -15.64 23.50
C GLY A 126 40.90 -15.84 23.41
N ALA A 127 40.47 -17.11 23.40
CA ALA A 127 39.06 -17.49 23.41
C ALA A 127 38.49 -17.71 24.82
N ALA A 128 39.33 -17.65 25.86
CA ALA A 128 38.91 -17.82 27.24
C ALA A 128 38.49 -16.48 27.86
N GLU A 129 37.58 -16.55 28.84
CA GLU A 129 37.32 -15.39 29.70
C GLU A 129 38.50 -15.18 30.67
N PRO A 130 38.94 -13.93 30.92
CA PRO A 130 38.34 -12.65 30.54
C PRO A 130 38.84 -12.06 29.21
N GLU A 131 39.78 -12.72 28.51
CA GLU A 131 40.39 -12.21 27.28
C GLU A 131 39.35 -12.01 26.17
N LEU A 132 38.44 -12.98 26.00
CA LEU A 132 37.42 -12.94 24.96
C LEU A 132 36.52 -11.69 25.06
N SER A 133 36.02 -11.40 26.26
CA SER A 133 35.14 -10.27 26.54
C SER A 133 35.84 -8.92 26.32
N GLN A 134 37.07 -8.78 26.81
CA GLN A 134 37.88 -7.56 26.61
C GLN A 134 38.26 -7.37 25.14
N GLY A 135 38.72 -8.43 24.47
CA GLY A 135 39.06 -8.41 23.04
C GLY A 135 37.86 -8.04 22.19
N SER A 136 36.68 -8.61 22.49
CA SER A 136 35.42 -8.29 21.81
C SER A 136 35.03 -6.82 21.95
N ALA A 137 35.22 -6.23 23.14
CA ALA A 137 34.90 -4.82 23.38
C ALA A 137 35.81 -3.88 22.58
N VAL A 138 37.13 -4.14 22.55
CA VAL A 138 38.09 -3.34 21.76
C VAL A 138 37.82 -3.52 20.26
N PHE A 139 37.63 -4.76 19.80
CA PHE A 139 37.30 -5.06 18.40
C PHE A 139 36.01 -4.37 17.94
N PHE A 140 34.98 -4.37 18.79
CA PHE A 140 33.75 -3.63 18.54
C PHE A 140 34.00 -2.12 18.45
N GLY A 141 34.78 -1.56 19.39
CA GLY A 141 35.12 -0.13 19.41
C GLY A 141 35.83 0.32 18.13
N VAL A 142 36.82 -0.46 17.67
CA VAL A 142 37.54 -0.19 16.41
C VAL A 142 36.60 -0.31 15.21
N SER A 143 35.76 -1.36 15.16
CA SER A 143 34.73 -1.50 14.13
C SER A 143 33.80 -0.29 14.07
N ALA A 144 33.33 0.19 15.23
CA ALA A 144 32.44 1.34 15.31
C ALA A 144 33.11 2.62 14.78
N VAL A 145 34.40 2.83 15.02
CA VAL A 145 35.12 3.98 14.45
C VAL A 145 35.26 3.85 12.94
N VAL A 146 35.61 2.68 12.43
CA VAL A 146 35.75 2.46 10.97
C VAL A 146 34.41 2.65 10.26
N LEU A 147 33.32 2.12 10.82
CA LEU A 147 31.97 2.29 10.26
C LEU A 147 31.47 3.74 10.39
N PHE A 148 31.89 4.48 11.41
CA PHE A 148 31.62 5.92 11.51
C PHE A 148 32.25 6.69 10.34
N LEU A 149 33.50 6.39 10.02
CA LEU A 149 34.18 7.01 8.87
C LEU A 149 33.47 6.67 7.56
N CYS A 150 32.97 5.43 7.42
CA CYS A 150 32.13 5.04 6.29
C CYS A 150 30.83 5.86 6.24
N PHE A 151 30.18 6.09 7.38
CA PHE A 151 28.97 6.93 7.45
C PHE A 151 29.25 8.38 7.03
N LEU A 152 30.34 8.97 7.53
CA LEU A 152 30.76 10.31 7.13
C LEU A 152 31.06 10.38 5.63
N LEU A 153 31.66 9.34 5.05
CA LEU A 153 31.88 9.24 3.61
C LEU A 153 30.55 9.21 2.84
N VAL A 154 29.53 8.47 3.31
CA VAL A 154 28.19 8.45 2.69
C VAL A 154 27.55 9.85 2.69
N VAL A 155 27.60 10.56 3.81
CA VAL A 155 27.05 11.92 3.94
C VAL A 155 27.83 12.90 3.05
N PHE A 156 29.17 12.80 3.04
CA PHE A 156 30.03 13.63 2.21
C PHE A 156 29.81 13.38 0.71
N ALA A 157 29.76 12.12 0.28
CA ALA A 157 29.49 11.76 -1.10
C ALA A 157 28.10 12.24 -1.53
N THR A 158 27.10 12.20 -0.64
CA THR A 158 25.78 12.79 -0.88
C THR A 158 25.85 14.30 -1.11
N LEU A 159 26.58 15.03 -0.26
CA LEU A 159 26.80 16.47 -0.44
C LEU A 159 27.40 16.79 -1.82
N ARG A 160 28.37 15.98 -2.27
CA ARG A 160 29.08 16.20 -3.53
C ARG A 160 28.29 15.78 -4.76
N ALA A 161 27.56 14.65 -4.69
CA ALA A 161 26.80 14.11 -5.81
C ALA A 161 25.50 14.89 -6.06
N GLN A 162 24.73 15.17 -5.02
CA GLN A 162 23.43 15.86 -5.16
C GLN A 162 23.56 17.38 -5.20
N ARG A 163 24.67 17.94 -4.70
CA ARG A 163 24.94 19.40 -4.63
C ARG A 163 23.83 20.16 -3.90
N ARG A 164 23.18 19.49 -2.94
CA ARG A 164 22.03 19.96 -2.15
C ARG A 164 22.23 19.55 -0.71
N GLY A 165 22.51 20.51 0.18
CA GLY A 165 22.87 20.19 1.57
C GLY A 165 21.74 19.56 2.40
N TRP A 166 20.48 19.89 2.11
CA TRP A 166 19.33 19.30 2.82
C TRP A 166 19.16 17.81 2.57
N ASP A 167 19.53 17.31 1.39
CA ASP A 167 19.46 15.88 1.08
C ASP A 167 20.49 15.13 1.94
N ALA A 168 21.69 15.70 2.14
CA ALA A 168 22.69 15.12 3.05
C ALA A 168 22.25 15.16 4.51
N VAL A 169 21.54 16.21 4.95
CA VAL A 169 20.97 16.27 6.31
C VAL A 169 19.98 15.12 6.54
N MET A 170 19.12 14.79 5.57
CA MET A 170 18.17 13.66 5.69
C MET A 170 18.88 12.30 5.84
N VAL A 171 20.03 12.12 5.18
CA VAL A 171 20.87 10.93 5.35
C VAL A 171 21.55 10.94 6.71
N ALA A 172 22.07 12.11 7.13
CA ALA A 172 22.76 12.28 8.40
C ALA A 172 21.87 11.97 9.61
N VAL A 173 20.58 12.33 9.58
CA VAL A 173 19.62 12.09 10.67
C VAL A 173 18.78 10.81 10.48
N SER A 174 19.24 9.90 9.63
CA SER A 174 18.47 8.70 9.27
C SER A 174 18.26 7.77 10.47
N PRO A 175 17.00 7.49 10.88
CA PRO A 175 16.74 6.54 11.96
C PRO A 175 17.14 5.11 11.60
N VAL A 176 17.26 4.80 10.30
CA VAL A 176 17.76 3.49 9.83
C VAL A 176 19.21 3.29 10.24
N VAL A 177 20.04 4.34 10.17
CA VAL A 177 21.44 4.28 10.60
C VAL A 177 21.53 4.01 12.10
N VAL A 178 20.68 4.68 12.90
CA VAL A 178 20.60 4.45 14.36
C VAL A 178 20.29 2.99 14.69
N MET A 179 19.34 2.39 13.96
CA MET A 179 18.89 1.04 14.26
C MET A 179 19.82 -0.06 13.70
N THR A 180 20.53 0.21 12.61
CA THR A 180 21.19 -0.85 11.83
C THR A 180 22.69 -0.64 11.55
N GLY A 181 23.22 0.56 11.81
CA GLY A 181 24.59 0.94 11.44
C GLY A 181 25.70 0.15 12.13
N LEU A 182 25.39 -0.52 13.25
CA LEU A 182 26.31 -1.36 14.03
C LEU A 182 25.85 -2.82 14.13
N ILE A 183 24.88 -3.26 13.32
CA ILE A 183 24.50 -4.69 13.27
C ILE A 183 25.63 -5.49 12.59
N ASN A 184 26.11 -5.01 11.45
CA ASN A 184 27.12 -5.67 10.61
C ASN A 184 27.94 -4.61 9.84
N TRP A 185 28.99 -5.00 9.12
CA TRP A 185 29.86 -4.12 8.34
C TRP A 185 29.25 -3.63 7.01
N ASP A 186 27.95 -3.84 6.77
CA ASP A 186 27.24 -3.42 5.54
C ASP A 186 27.41 -1.94 5.20
N LEU A 187 27.57 -1.07 6.20
CA LEU A 187 27.77 0.36 5.98
C LEU A 187 29.06 0.66 5.17
N PHE A 188 30.05 -0.23 5.24
CA PHE A 188 31.25 -0.16 4.38
C PHE A 188 30.90 -0.38 2.90
N ALA A 189 30.11 -1.40 2.59
CA ALA A 189 29.63 -1.65 1.23
C ALA A 189 28.75 -0.49 0.72
N VAL A 190 27.89 0.07 1.58
CA VAL A 190 27.09 1.25 1.26
C VAL A 190 27.97 2.46 0.96
N ALA A 191 29.03 2.69 1.74
CA ALA A 191 29.95 3.81 1.52
C ALA A 191 30.66 3.71 0.16
N LEU A 192 31.15 2.52 -0.20
CA LEU A 192 31.75 2.26 -1.51
C LEU A 192 30.73 2.43 -2.64
N ALA A 193 29.51 1.94 -2.47
CA ALA A 193 28.45 2.07 -3.48
C ALA A 193 28.06 3.53 -3.74
N VAL A 194 27.88 4.31 -2.68
CA VAL A 194 27.54 5.74 -2.75
C VAL A 194 28.72 6.55 -3.32
N ALA A 195 29.96 6.21 -2.98
CA ALA A 195 31.15 6.78 -3.59
C ALA A 195 31.22 6.45 -5.10
N GLY A 196 30.85 5.23 -5.50
CA GLY A 196 30.74 4.84 -6.91
C GLY A 196 29.72 5.67 -7.68
N LEU A 197 28.53 5.88 -7.11
CA LEU A 197 27.51 6.76 -7.70
C LEU A 197 27.96 8.23 -7.73
N TRP A 198 28.73 8.68 -6.74
CA TRP A 198 29.36 10.00 -6.76
C TRP A 198 30.42 10.11 -7.88
N ALA A 199 31.28 9.12 -8.07
CA ALA A 199 32.25 9.07 -9.17
C ALA A 199 31.55 9.09 -10.53
N TRP A 200 30.41 8.40 -10.66
CA TRP A 200 29.56 8.47 -11.85
C TRP A 200 29.04 9.88 -12.08
N ALA A 201 28.47 10.52 -11.06
CA ALA A 201 28.01 11.91 -11.11
C ALA A 201 29.15 12.89 -11.46
N ALA A 202 30.39 12.57 -11.05
CA ALA A 202 31.61 13.29 -11.38
C ALA A 202 32.17 12.99 -12.79
N LYS A 203 31.44 12.23 -13.64
CA LYS A 203 31.82 11.83 -15.01
C LYS A 203 33.07 10.95 -15.08
N ARG A 204 33.31 10.10 -14.06
CA ARG A 204 34.42 9.15 -14.01
C ARG A 204 33.88 7.70 -14.05
N PRO A 205 33.45 7.19 -15.21
CA PRO A 205 32.77 5.89 -15.31
C PRO A 205 33.64 4.71 -14.86
N ILE A 206 34.93 4.70 -15.18
CA ILE A 206 35.84 3.62 -14.74
C ILE A 206 35.95 3.60 -13.21
N ALA A 207 36.18 4.76 -12.58
CA ALA A 207 36.25 4.87 -11.12
C ALA A 207 34.92 4.48 -10.45
N ALA A 208 33.78 4.84 -11.05
CA ALA A 208 32.47 4.40 -10.61
C ALA A 208 32.36 2.86 -10.65
N GLY A 209 32.81 2.27 -11.75
CA GLY A 209 32.93 0.83 -11.93
C GLY A 209 33.75 0.16 -10.84
N VAL A 210 34.99 0.61 -10.65
CA VAL A 210 35.92 0.09 -9.63
C VAL A 210 35.28 0.11 -8.25
N LEU A 211 34.71 1.24 -7.83
CA LEU A 211 34.07 1.38 -6.52
C LEU A 211 32.84 0.48 -6.36
N LEU A 212 32.03 0.31 -7.41
CA LEU A 212 30.91 -0.63 -7.39
C LEU A 212 31.37 -2.09 -7.37
N GLY A 213 32.49 -2.42 -8.02
CA GLY A 213 33.11 -3.75 -8.00
C GLY A 213 33.62 -4.10 -6.60
N LEU A 214 34.33 -3.16 -5.97
CA LEU A 214 34.75 -3.27 -4.57
C LEU A 214 33.55 -3.37 -3.62
N ALA A 215 32.53 -2.52 -3.80
CA ALA A 215 31.29 -2.60 -3.02
C ALA A 215 30.63 -3.98 -3.16
N THR A 216 30.66 -4.56 -4.36
CA THR A 216 30.14 -5.91 -4.64
C THR A 216 30.95 -7.00 -3.95
N GLY A 217 32.27 -6.80 -3.87
CA GLY A 217 33.17 -7.67 -3.08
C GLY A 217 32.95 -7.56 -1.57
N ALA A 218 32.26 -6.52 -1.08
CA ALA A 218 31.88 -6.37 0.32
C ALA A 218 30.45 -6.88 0.62
N ARG A 219 29.51 -6.72 -0.33
CA ARG A 219 28.14 -7.27 -0.31
C ARG A 219 27.65 -7.43 -1.74
N ILE A 220 26.80 -8.41 -2.07
CA ILE A 220 26.40 -8.64 -3.48
C ILE A 220 25.51 -7.55 -4.10
N TYR A 221 24.60 -6.96 -3.32
CA TYR A 221 23.54 -6.07 -3.84
C TYR A 221 24.00 -4.79 -4.57
N PRO A 222 25.14 -4.13 -4.25
CA PRO A 222 25.62 -2.96 -4.97
C PRO A 222 25.89 -3.21 -6.46
N GLY A 223 26.21 -4.45 -6.86
CA GLY A 223 26.45 -4.79 -8.26
C GLY A 223 25.23 -4.55 -9.16
N PHE A 224 24.03 -4.71 -8.60
CA PHE A 224 22.77 -4.46 -9.31
C PHE A 224 22.57 -2.98 -9.66
N LEU A 225 23.34 -2.05 -9.08
CA LEU A 225 23.33 -0.63 -9.50
C LEU A 225 23.86 -0.46 -10.94
N LEU A 226 24.69 -1.37 -11.45
CA LEU A 226 25.07 -1.36 -12.87
C LEU A 226 23.87 -1.57 -13.79
N ILE A 227 22.85 -2.33 -13.39
CA ILE A 227 21.61 -2.49 -14.15
C ILE A 227 20.88 -1.16 -14.26
N ALA A 228 20.78 -0.42 -13.16
CA ALA A 228 20.16 0.91 -13.16
C ALA A 228 20.91 1.87 -14.11
N LEU A 229 22.25 1.87 -14.07
CA LEU A 229 23.07 2.66 -15.00
C LEU A 229 22.87 2.23 -16.45
N LEU A 230 22.79 0.92 -16.73
CA LEU A 230 22.57 0.37 -18.06
C LEU A 230 21.25 0.86 -18.65
N ILE A 231 20.15 0.74 -17.89
CA ILE A 231 18.80 1.14 -18.32
C ILE A 231 18.79 2.61 -18.76
N VAL A 232 19.43 3.50 -17.99
CA VAL A 232 19.49 4.93 -18.31
C VAL A 232 20.47 5.21 -19.45
N CYS A 233 21.59 4.48 -19.53
CA CYS A 233 22.58 4.61 -20.62
C CYS A 233 22.05 4.14 -21.98
N ILE A 234 21.24 3.08 -22.02
CA ILE A 234 20.52 2.63 -23.22
C ILE A 234 19.63 3.75 -23.74
N ARG A 235 18.83 4.38 -22.86
CA ARG A 235 17.98 5.52 -23.22
C ARG A 235 18.80 6.73 -23.69
N GLY A 236 19.94 6.98 -23.06
CA GLY A 236 20.81 8.13 -23.31
C GLY A 236 21.88 7.96 -24.38
N ARG A 237 21.95 6.80 -25.06
CA ARG A 237 23.00 6.46 -26.04
C ARG A 237 24.44 6.56 -25.47
N ARG A 238 24.63 6.19 -24.20
CA ARG A 238 25.94 6.22 -23.51
C ARG A 238 26.38 4.83 -23.05
N VAL A 239 26.05 3.79 -23.82
CA VAL A 239 26.40 2.40 -23.48
C VAL A 239 27.92 2.19 -23.43
N SER A 240 28.71 2.94 -24.20
CA SER A 240 30.19 2.92 -24.09
C SER A 240 30.68 3.30 -22.70
N GLU A 241 30.08 4.32 -22.08
CA GLU A 241 30.45 4.73 -20.72
C GLU A 241 30.00 3.71 -19.68
N TRP A 242 28.89 3.02 -19.93
CA TRP A 242 28.49 1.88 -19.12
C TRP A 242 29.47 0.71 -19.25
N LEU A 243 29.97 0.41 -20.46
CA LEU A 243 31.00 -0.61 -20.67
C LEU A 243 32.32 -0.26 -19.95
N ASN A 244 32.71 1.02 -19.94
CA ASN A 244 33.85 1.49 -19.14
C ASN A 244 33.65 1.25 -17.64
N ALA A 245 32.44 1.50 -17.12
CA ALA A 245 32.10 1.20 -15.74
C ALA A 245 32.04 -0.32 -15.48
N ALA A 246 31.46 -1.11 -16.38
CA ALA A 246 31.42 -2.56 -16.27
C ALA A 246 32.83 -3.18 -16.31
N GLY A 247 33.74 -2.67 -17.15
CA GLY A 247 35.13 -3.10 -17.19
C GLY A 247 35.86 -2.81 -15.88
N GLY A 248 35.76 -1.57 -15.36
CA GLY A 248 36.34 -1.21 -14.07
C GLY A 248 35.77 -2.04 -12.91
N PHE A 249 34.47 -2.33 -12.95
CA PHE A 249 33.79 -3.21 -11.99
C PHE A 249 34.36 -4.62 -12.01
N LEU A 250 34.42 -5.26 -13.19
CA LEU A 250 34.88 -6.64 -13.32
C LEU A 250 36.33 -6.78 -12.88
N LEU A 251 37.20 -5.84 -13.25
CA LEU A 251 38.60 -5.84 -12.86
C LEU A 251 38.77 -5.72 -11.34
N ALA A 252 38.06 -4.79 -10.70
CA ALA A 252 38.16 -4.58 -9.26
C ALA A 252 37.57 -5.76 -8.45
N TRP A 253 36.42 -6.26 -8.87
CA TRP A 253 35.79 -7.42 -8.23
C TRP A 253 36.67 -8.67 -8.36
N ALA A 254 37.21 -8.93 -9.55
CA ALA A 254 38.13 -10.04 -9.79
C ALA A 254 39.43 -9.89 -8.99
N ALA A 255 40.02 -8.70 -8.93
CA ALA A 255 41.24 -8.46 -8.16
C ALA A 255 41.09 -8.82 -6.67
N VAL A 256 39.90 -8.64 -6.10
CA VAL A 256 39.60 -8.99 -4.71
C VAL A 256 39.25 -10.46 -4.55
N ASN A 257 38.42 -11.02 -5.43
CA ASN A 257 37.87 -12.37 -5.24
C ASN A 257 38.78 -13.48 -5.80
N LEU A 258 39.47 -13.24 -6.92
CA LEU A 258 40.26 -14.25 -7.62
C LEU A 258 41.35 -14.89 -6.76
N PRO A 259 42.09 -14.16 -5.89
CA PRO A 259 43.07 -14.78 -5.00
C PRO A 259 42.43 -15.84 -4.09
N LEU A 260 41.24 -15.57 -3.53
CA LEU A 260 40.54 -16.51 -2.66
C LEU A 260 39.89 -17.65 -3.45
N ILE A 261 39.35 -17.38 -4.65
CA ILE A 261 38.84 -18.42 -5.55
C ILE A 261 39.92 -19.45 -5.85
N ILE A 262 41.17 -19.02 -6.01
CA ILE A 262 42.31 -19.91 -6.28
C ILE A 262 42.80 -20.60 -5.00
N ALA A 263 42.93 -19.86 -3.88
CA ALA A 263 43.54 -20.37 -2.66
C ALA A 263 42.59 -21.22 -1.79
N ALA A 264 41.30 -20.87 -1.74
CA ALA A 264 40.29 -21.51 -0.89
C ALA A 264 38.88 -21.42 -1.54
N PRO A 265 38.62 -22.21 -2.62
CA PRO A 265 37.38 -22.12 -3.38
C PRO A 265 36.13 -22.44 -2.55
N ASP A 266 36.22 -23.40 -1.62
CA ASP A 266 35.08 -23.77 -0.75
C ASP A 266 34.71 -22.65 0.22
N ALA A 267 35.72 -21.99 0.81
CA ALA A 267 35.51 -20.83 1.69
C ALA A 267 34.92 -19.64 0.91
N TRP A 268 35.39 -19.43 -0.33
CA TRP A 268 34.79 -18.43 -1.21
C TRP A 268 33.33 -18.76 -1.54
N LEU A 269 33.00 -20.00 -1.90
CA LEU A 269 31.62 -20.40 -2.21
C LEU A 269 30.70 -20.23 -0.99
N ALA A 270 31.17 -20.67 0.19
CA ALA A 270 30.42 -20.54 1.45
C ALA A 270 30.05 -19.08 1.79
N SER A 271 30.90 -18.11 1.41
CA SER A 271 30.64 -16.68 1.62
C SER A 271 29.43 -16.12 0.83
N TRP A 272 28.91 -16.88 -0.15
CA TRP A 272 27.79 -16.46 -1.00
C TRP A 272 26.52 -17.29 -0.83
N THR A 273 26.59 -18.48 -0.24
CA THR A 273 25.47 -19.45 -0.22
C THR A 273 24.61 -19.42 1.05
N GLN A 274 25.02 -18.69 2.10
CA GLN A 274 24.26 -18.66 3.35
C GLN A 274 23.09 -17.66 3.32
N ASN A 275 21.87 -18.17 3.52
CA ASN A 275 20.64 -17.38 3.63
C ASN A 275 19.94 -17.67 4.97
N THR A 276 19.46 -16.62 5.63
CA THR A 276 18.78 -16.69 6.94
C THR A 276 17.25 -16.79 6.84
N THR A 277 16.71 -16.76 5.61
CA THR A 277 15.25 -16.72 5.30
C THR A 277 14.45 -15.78 6.20
N LEU A 278 15.03 -14.65 6.61
CA LEU A 278 14.44 -13.73 7.58
C LEU A 278 13.78 -12.56 6.85
N GLY A 279 12.64 -12.07 7.35
CA GLY A 279 12.08 -10.78 6.93
C GLY A 279 11.50 -10.66 5.52
N SER A 280 11.55 -11.74 4.74
CA SER A 280 11.03 -11.79 3.37
C SER A 280 9.54 -12.12 3.35
N VAL A 281 8.88 -11.86 2.21
CA VAL A 281 7.49 -12.30 2.00
C VAL A 281 7.38 -13.82 2.13
N TRP A 282 8.41 -14.52 1.67
CA TRP A 282 8.51 -15.97 1.72
C TRP A 282 8.58 -16.49 3.15
N ALA A 283 9.37 -15.84 4.00
CA ALA A 283 9.43 -16.15 5.43
C ALA A 283 8.05 -16.02 6.10
N ALA A 284 7.30 -14.98 5.76
CA ALA A 284 5.94 -14.78 6.29
C ALA A 284 4.97 -15.88 5.81
N LEU A 285 5.12 -16.37 4.57
CA LEU A 285 4.34 -17.48 4.03
C LEU A 285 4.71 -18.81 4.69
N GLU A 286 5.99 -19.08 4.86
CA GLU A 286 6.48 -20.30 5.50
C GLU A 286 5.96 -20.42 6.94
N GLN A 287 6.02 -19.32 7.71
CA GLN A 287 5.44 -19.23 9.07
C GLN A 287 3.92 -19.41 9.13
N SER A 288 3.23 -19.36 7.98
CA SER A 288 1.79 -19.67 7.88
C SER A 288 1.50 -21.13 7.52
N GLY A 289 2.52 -22.00 7.55
CA GLY A 289 2.43 -23.41 7.19
C GLY A 289 2.43 -23.65 5.68
N ARG A 290 2.85 -22.66 4.87
CA ARG A 290 2.85 -22.73 3.41
C ARG A 290 4.27 -22.74 2.89
N THR A 291 4.80 -23.92 2.61
CA THR A 291 6.09 -24.08 1.94
C THR A 291 5.88 -24.08 0.43
N LEU A 292 6.63 -23.23 -0.27
CA LEU A 292 6.68 -23.22 -1.73
C LEU A 292 7.97 -23.92 -2.16
N PRO A 293 7.94 -24.88 -3.09
CA PRO A 293 9.17 -25.40 -3.68
C PRO A 293 9.83 -24.32 -4.54
N GLU A 294 11.17 -24.34 -4.61
CA GLU A 294 11.96 -23.50 -5.55
C GLU A 294 11.76 -21.98 -5.41
N VAL A 295 11.67 -21.48 -4.17
CA VAL A 295 11.53 -20.04 -3.87
C VAL A 295 12.66 -19.20 -4.46
N ASP A 296 13.86 -19.76 -4.57
CA ASP A 296 15.04 -19.14 -5.19
C ASP A 296 14.84 -18.87 -6.68
N VAL A 297 14.32 -19.85 -7.43
CA VAL A 297 13.97 -19.70 -8.85
C VAL A 297 12.86 -18.67 -9.02
N LEU A 298 11.81 -18.77 -8.20
CA LEU A 298 10.68 -17.84 -8.26
C LEU A 298 11.10 -16.40 -7.95
N SER A 299 11.92 -16.20 -6.92
CA SER A 299 12.50 -14.89 -6.54
C SER A 299 13.30 -14.29 -7.69
N THR A 300 14.11 -15.11 -8.36
CA THR A 300 14.93 -14.70 -9.52
C THR A 300 14.06 -14.29 -10.70
N VAL A 301 13.03 -15.07 -11.04
CA VAL A 301 12.09 -14.76 -12.13
C VAL A 301 11.31 -13.48 -11.85
N LEU A 302 10.82 -13.30 -10.62
CA LEU A 302 10.10 -12.10 -10.21
C LEU A 302 10.99 -10.86 -10.27
N PHE A 303 12.24 -10.97 -9.80
CA PHE A 303 13.22 -9.89 -9.90
C PHE A 303 13.50 -9.52 -11.35
N ALA A 304 13.78 -10.51 -12.22
CA ALA A 304 14.02 -10.28 -13.64
C ALA A 304 12.82 -9.60 -14.33
N GLY A 305 11.60 -10.07 -14.04
CA GLY A 305 10.37 -9.44 -14.50
C GLY A 305 10.22 -7.99 -14.02
N ALA A 306 10.56 -7.71 -12.76
CA ALA A 306 10.55 -6.36 -12.20
C ALA A 306 11.60 -5.45 -12.87
N VAL A 307 12.81 -5.95 -13.17
CA VAL A 307 13.84 -5.21 -13.92
C VAL A 307 13.33 -4.81 -15.31
N VAL A 308 12.71 -5.75 -16.03
CA VAL A 308 12.10 -5.46 -17.34
C VAL A 308 11.00 -4.40 -17.23
N LEU A 309 10.12 -4.52 -16.23
CA LEU A 309 9.08 -3.52 -15.98
C LEU A 309 9.65 -2.14 -15.66
N ILE A 310 10.69 -2.06 -14.81
CA ILE A 310 11.38 -0.82 -14.46
C ILE A 310 12.05 -0.22 -15.69
N ALA A 311 12.67 -1.03 -16.55
CA ALA A 311 13.25 -0.59 -17.81
C ALA A 311 12.18 0.00 -18.75
N LEU A 312 11.04 -0.67 -18.89
CA LEU A 312 9.90 -0.17 -19.68
C LEU A 312 9.36 1.16 -19.14
N ILE A 313 9.20 1.28 -17.81
CA ILE A 313 8.81 2.56 -17.18
C ILE A 313 9.88 3.63 -17.46
N ALA A 314 11.15 3.29 -17.28
CA ALA A 314 12.27 4.19 -17.50
C ALA A 314 12.39 4.65 -18.96
N TRP A 315 11.94 3.86 -19.93
CA TRP A 315 11.97 4.21 -21.36
C TRP A 315 10.70 4.88 -21.87
N THR A 316 9.55 4.73 -21.20
CA THR A 316 8.27 5.31 -21.63
C THR A 316 7.95 6.68 -21.02
N THR A 317 8.69 7.08 -19.98
CA THR A 317 8.52 8.37 -19.28
C THR A 317 8.89 9.59 -20.15
N TRP A 318 8.18 10.72 -19.96
CA TRP A 318 8.33 11.92 -20.80
C TRP A 318 9.74 12.51 -20.76
N ARG A 319 10.29 12.68 -19.55
CA ARG A 319 11.70 13.02 -19.34
C ARG A 319 12.45 11.77 -18.91
N ARG A 320 13.75 11.70 -19.24
CA ARG A 320 14.64 10.65 -18.74
C ARG A 320 14.54 10.58 -17.22
N PRO A 321 14.31 9.40 -16.62
CA PRO A 321 14.32 9.28 -15.17
C PRO A 321 15.71 9.53 -14.61
N ARG A 322 15.78 9.97 -13.36
CA ARG A 322 17.06 10.23 -12.69
C ARG A 322 17.75 8.91 -12.34
N VAL A 323 19.08 8.90 -12.34
CA VAL A 323 19.88 7.69 -12.00
C VAL A 323 19.45 7.13 -10.65
N ALA A 324 19.28 8.00 -9.64
CA ALA A 324 18.86 7.61 -8.30
C ALA A 324 17.46 6.98 -8.26
N GLN A 325 16.52 7.44 -9.11
CA GLN A 325 15.16 6.87 -9.17
C GLN A 325 15.18 5.44 -9.67
N VAL A 326 15.95 5.16 -10.73
CA VAL A 326 16.08 3.81 -11.27
C VAL A 326 16.87 2.93 -10.29
N ALA A 327 17.94 3.46 -9.69
CA ALA A 327 18.73 2.74 -8.68
C ALA A 327 17.89 2.29 -7.48
N TYR A 328 17.06 3.18 -6.92
CA TYR A 328 16.15 2.83 -5.83
C TYR A 328 15.18 1.72 -6.25
N LEU A 329 14.53 1.84 -7.43
CA LEU A 329 13.56 0.86 -7.89
C LEU A 329 14.18 -0.52 -8.12
N ILE A 330 15.40 -0.58 -8.65
CA ILE A 330 16.11 -1.87 -8.83
C ILE A 330 16.42 -2.50 -7.47
N MET A 331 16.91 -1.72 -6.50
CA MET A 331 17.26 -2.26 -5.18
C MET A 331 16.03 -2.63 -4.36
N TRP A 332 14.96 -1.85 -4.45
CA TRP A 332 13.66 -2.18 -3.88
C TRP A 332 13.11 -3.48 -4.49
N ALA A 333 13.13 -3.62 -5.82
CA ALA A 333 12.67 -4.84 -6.48
C ALA A 333 13.48 -6.06 -6.04
N LEU A 334 14.80 -5.94 -5.92
CA LEU A 334 15.67 -6.99 -5.42
C LEU A 334 15.23 -7.42 -4.02
N PHE A 335 15.12 -6.48 -3.08
CA PHE A 335 14.85 -6.78 -1.68
C PHE A 335 13.42 -7.27 -1.39
N VAL A 336 12.42 -6.85 -2.18
CA VAL A 336 11.05 -7.35 -2.03
C VAL A 336 10.89 -8.76 -2.60
N THR A 337 11.62 -9.08 -3.67
CA THR A 337 11.53 -10.39 -4.32
C THR A 337 12.48 -11.42 -3.70
N ASN A 338 13.56 -10.99 -3.03
CA ASN A 338 14.55 -11.90 -2.47
C ASN A 338 14.00 -12.79 -1.35
N GLN A 339 14.59 -13.99 -1.23
CA GLN A 339 14.28 -14.96 -0.18
C GLN A 339 14.65 -14.51 1.24
N ASP A 340 15.56 -13.53 1.34
CA ASP A 340 16.07 -13.00 2.61
C ASP A 340 16.06 -11.47 2.59
N TYR A 341 15.61 -10.87 3.69
CA TYR A 341 15.70 -9.44 3.94
C TYR A 341 16.31 -9.20 5.32
N ARG A 342 17.58 -8.82 5.36
CA ARG A 342 18.26 -8.44 6.59
C ARG A 342 18.03 -6.96 6.90
N PRO A 343 17.85 -6.55 8.17
CA PRO A 343 17.56 -5.15 8.51
C PRO A 343 18.56 -4.13 7.94
N GLN A 344 19.85 -4.51 7.84
CA GLN A 344 20.91 -3.69 7.25
C GLN A 344 20.70 -3.31 5.78
N TYR A 345 19.90 -4.05 5.00
CA TYR A 345 19.57 -3.69 3.62
C TYR A 345 18.80 -2.35 3.54
N GLY A 346 18.17 -1.94 4.64
CA GLY A 346 17.57 -0.63 4.77
C GLY A 346 18.56 0.54 4.60
N LEU A 347 19.86 0.35 4.87
CA LEU A 347 20.88 1.40 4.80
C LEU A 347 21.02 1.95 3.38
N ILE A 348 21.21 1.09 2.38
CA ILE A 348 21.33 1.52 0.98
C ILE A 348 20.01 2.08 0.46
N LEU A 349 18.88 1.48 0.82
CA LEU A 349 17.56 1.98 0.46
C LEU A 349 17.31 3.37 1.02
N ALA A 350 17.71 3.65 2.26
CA ALA A 350 17.53 4.97 2.89
C ALA A 350 18.28 6.06 2.11
N VAL A 351 19.53 5.81 1.72
CA VAL A 351 20.33 6.77 0.94
C VAL A 351 19.73 6.97 -0.46
N LEU A 352 19.43 5.87 -1.17
CA LEU A 352 18.84 5.92 -2.50
C LEU A 352 17.46 6.57 -2.49
N MET A 353 16.66 6.36 -1.44
CA MET A 353 15.35 6.99 -1.25
C MET A 353 15.47 8.51 -1.20
N VAL A 354 16.42 9.02 -0.42
CA VAL A 354 16.68 10.46 -0.32
C VAL A 354 17.15 11.03 -1.66
N TRP A 355 18.06 10.35 -2.37
CA TRP A 355 18.54 10.80 -3.68
C TRP A 355 17.44 10.73 -4.75
N ALA A 356 16.60 9.69 -4.70
CA ALA A 356 15.50 9.47 -5.63
C ALA A 356 14.34 10.44 -5.38
N ARG A 357 14.05 10.78 -4.13
CA ARG A 357 12.90 11.63 -3.76
C ARG A 357 13.09 12.28 -2.38
N PRO A 358 13.80 13.42 -2.28
CA PRO A 358 14.09 14.08 -1.00
C PRO A 358 12.84 14.78 -0.46
N ASN A 359 11.96 14.01 0.18
CA ASN A 359 10.72 14.48 0.79
C ASN A 359 10.61 13.98 2.23
N TRP A 360 10.53 14.91 3.18
CA TRP A 360 10.47 14.61 4.62
C TRP A 360 9.28 13.73 5.04
N ARG A 361 8.12 13.88 4.40
CA ARG A 361 6.95 13.04 4.72
C ARG A 361 7.25 11.59 4.37
N ASP A 362 7.73 11.37 3.15
CA ASP A 362 7.95 10.01 2.65
C ASP A 362 9.17 9.37 3.32
N TRP A 363 10.16 10.19 3.69
CA TRP A 363 11.33 9.77 4.47
C TRP A 363 10.91 9.30 5.86
N ALA A 364 9.98 10.01 6.51
CA ALA A 364 9.42 9.58 7.78
C ALA A 364 8.58 8.30 7.66
N ILE A 365 7.74 8.18 6.62
CA ILE A 365 6.96 6.95 6.37
C ILE A 365 7.89 5.75 6.20
N PHE A 366 8.93 5.89 5.38
CA PHE A 366 9.94 4.84 5.18
C PHE A 366 10.70 4.52 6.46
N GLY A 367 11.19 5.55 7.17
CA GLY A 367 11.94 5.39 8.42
C GLY A 367 11.14 4.67 9.50
N VAL A 368 9.87 5.02 9.68
CA VAL A 368 8.97 4.33 10.64
C VAL A 368 8.80 2.85 10.27
N GLY A 369 8.62 2.53 8.98
CA GLY A 369 8.54 1.15 8.51
C GLY A 369 9.80 0.33 8.82
N GLN A 370 10.99 0.90 8.57
CA GLN A 370 12.27 0.24 8.84
C GLN A 370 12.52 0.06 10.35
N VAL A 371 12.29 1.10 11.16
CA VAL A 371 12.49 1.03 12.61
C VAL A 371 11.54 0.00 13.24
N TYR A 372 10.26 0.04 12.86
CA TYR A 372 9.27 -0.92 13.36
C TYR A 372 9.67 -2.36 13.03
N TYR A 373 10.12 -2.59 11.80
CA TYR A 373 10.58 -3.90 11.38
C TYR A 373 11.82 -4.37 12.15
N VAL A 374 12.83 -3.52 12.36
CA VAL A 374 14.03 -3.88 13.14
C VAL A 374 13.64 -4.29 14.57
N ILE A 375 12.77 -3.52 15.21
CA ILE A 375 12.27 -3.84 16.56
C ILE A 375 11.55 -5.19 16.54
N ALA A 376 10.66 -5.41 15.56
CA ALA A 376 9.92 -6.66 15.45
C ALA A 376 10.83 -7.87 15.20
N VAL A 377 11.91 -7.74 14.44
CA VAL A 377 12.90 -8.80 14.23
C VAL A 377 13.53 -9.23 15.54
N TRP A 378 13.94 -8.28 16.39
CA TRP A 378 14.58 -8.62 17.66
C TRP A 378 13.61 -9.27 18.64
N ILE A 379 12.39 -8.76 18.78
CA ILE A 379 11.38 -9.38 19.64
C ILE A 379 10.95 -10.75 19.09
N TYR A 380 10.98 -10.95 17.77
CA TYR A 380 10.75 -12.25 17.15
C TYR A 380 11.86 -13.25 17.49
N LEU A 381 13.13 -12.86 17.33
CA LEU A 381 14.29 -13.73 17.63
C LEU A 381 14.45 -14.01 19.13
N ASP A 382 13.96 -13.11 19.99
CA ASP A 382 13.82 -13.33 21.43
C ASP A 382 12.80 -14.43 21.78
N GLY A 383 11.90 -14.78 20.85
CA GLY A 383 10.83 -15.75 21.06
C GLY A 383 9.52 -15.15 21.57
N SER A 384 9.49 -13.85 21.86
CA SER A 384 8.35 -13.14 22.45
C SER A 384 7.17 -12.89 21.49
N LEU A 385 7.32 -13.13 20.18
CA LEU A 385 6.26 -12.94 19.17
C LEU A 385 5.58 -14.23 18.68
N TYR A 386 5.97 -15.41 19.20
CA TYR A 386 5.31 -16.66 18.84
C TYR A 386 3.89 -16.73 19.42
N ALA A 387 2.96 -17.23 18.61
CA ALA A 387 1.62 -17.55 19.06
C ALA A 387 1.64 -18.80 19.96
N ALA A 388 0.51 -19.08 20.63
CA ALA A 388 0.38 -20.25 21.52
C ALA A 388 0.62 -21.61 20.82
N ASP A 389 0.58 -21.64 19.49
CA ASP A 389 0.92 -22.82 18.68
C ASP A 389 2.43 -23.09 18.57
N GLY A 390 3.27 -22.13 18.99
CA GLY A 390 4.73 -22.20 18.95
C GLY A 390 5.33 -22.14 17.53
N GLN A 391 4.52 -21.95 16.48
CA GLN A 391 4.96 -22.00 15.09
C GLN A 391 4.67 -20.71 14.32
N SER A 392 3.54 -20.06 14.59
CA SER A 392 3.16 -18.84 13.88
C SER A 392 3.57 -17.59 14.64
N SER A 393 3.86 -16.50 13.92
CA SER A 393 4.13 -15.18 14.53
C SER A 393 3.39 -14.06 13.79
N PRO A 394 2.06 -13.95 13.94
CA PRO A 394 1.24 -12.98 13.19
C PRO A 394 1.72 -11.54 13.35
N ALA A 395 2.22 -11.15 14.53
CA ALA A 395 2.77 -9.82 14.77
C ALA A 395 4.03 -9.54 13.93
N TYR A 396 4.91 -10.53 13.80
CA TYR A 396 6.11 -10.43 12.96
C TYR A 396 5.75 -10.40 11.46
N GLN A 397 4.79 -11.23 11.03
CA GLN A 397 4.26 -11.21 9.65
C GLN A 397 3.66 -9.84 9.30
N LEU A 398 2.87 -9.25 10.20
CA LEU A 398 2.33 -7.90 10.02
C LEU A 398 3.44 -6.85 9.95
N ALA A 399 4.52 -6.99 10.71
CA ALA A 399 5.67 -6.10 10.63
C ALA A 399 6.39 -6.19 9.26
N ILE A 400 6.55 -7.39 8.71
CA ILE A 400 7.07 -7.61 7.35
C ILE A 400 6.18 -6.90 6.33
N LEU A 401 4.86 -7.14 6.38
CA LEU A 401 3.91 -6.52 5.45
C LEU A 401 3.88 -4.99 5.57
N PHE A 402 3.97 -4.47 6.80
CA PHE A 402 4.03 -3.04 7.06
C PHE A 402 5.29 -2.41 6.44
N ARG A 403 6.47 -3.00 6.68
CA ARG A 403 7.74 -2.57 6.04
C ARG A 403 7.59 -2.51 4.52
N ILE A 404 7.18 -3.62 3.91
CA ILE A 404 7.02 -3.71 2.44
C ILE A 404 6.05 -2.66 1.93
N THR A 405 4.95 -2.41 2.65
CA THR A 405 3.98 -1.37 2.29
C THR A 405 4.61 0.02 2.27
N THR A 406 5.46 0.35 3.25
CA THR A 406 6.17 1.65 3.27
C THR A 406 7.18 1.79 2.12
N GLU A 407 7.85 0.71 1.74
CA GLU A 407 8.78 0.67 0.61
C GLU A 407 8.05 0.79 -0.73
N VAL A 408 6.97 0.03 -0.91
CA VAL A 408 6.06 0.11 -2.07
C VAL A 408 5.49 1.52 -2.21
N TRP A 409 5.14 2.18 -1.11
CA TRP A 409 4.69 3.57 -1.13
C TRP A 409 5.75 4.49 -1.74
N VAL A 410 7.00 4.38 -1.30
CA VAL A 410 8.12 5.20 -1.84
C VAL A 410 8.34 4.88 -3.32
N ALA A 411 8.38 3.60 -3.70
CA ALA A 411 8.52 3.17 -5.09
C ALA A 411 7.40 3.74 -5.98
N ALA A 412 6.14 3.66 -5.53
CA ALA A 412 4.99 4.21 -6.23
C ALA A 412 5.07 5.74 -6.39
N MET A 413 5.54 6.44 -5.35
CA MET A 413 5.74 7.89 -5.43
C MET A 413 6.87 8.27 -6.39
N ILE A 414 7.97 7.50 -6.45
CA ILE A 414 9.04 7.70 -7.43
C ILE A 414 8.52 7.50 -8.85
N ILE A 415 7.77 6.41 -9.10
CA ILE A 415 7.16 6.14 -10.42
C ILE A 415 6.21 7.28 -10.83
N ARG A 416 5.42 7.80 -9.89
CA ARG A 416 4.56 8.98 -10.13
C ARG A 416 5.39 10.19 -10.56
N ASP A 417 6.49 10.46 -9.87
CA ASP A 417 7.36 11.60 -10.16
C ASP A 417 8.11 11.42 -11.50
N MET A 418 8.42 10.18 -11.91
CA MET A 418 8.96 9.87 -13.25
C MET A 418 7.94 10.19 -14.37
N TYR A 419 6.67 9.84 -14.18
CA TYR A 419 5.61 10.14 -15.15
C TYR A 419 5.09 11.57 -15.10
N ARG A 420 5.17 12.22 -13.93
CA ARG A 420 4.78 13.61 -13.72
C ARG A 420 5.96 14.39 -13.16
N PRO A 421 6.93 14.80 -14.02
CA PRO A 421 8.14 15.50 -13.59
C PRO A 421 7.89 16.80 -12.82
N GLY A 422 6.70 17.40 -12.92
CA GLY A 422 6.31 18.58 -12.12
C GLY A 422 6.12 18.29 -10.62
N HIS A 423 5.97 17.03 -10.22
CA HIS A 423 5.91 16.62 -8.81
C HIS A 423 7.26 16.19 -8.24
N ASP A 424 8.28 16.02 -9.08
CA ASP A 424 9.62 15.60 -8.67
C ASP A 424 10.30 16.72 -7.85
N PRO A 425 10.55 16.54 -6.53
CA PRO A 425 11.12 17.57 -5.66
C PRO A 425 12.50 18.07 -6.08
N VAL A 426 13.23 17.30 -6.90
CA VAL A 426 14.55 17.71 -7.40
C VAL A 426 14.44 18.59 -8.63
N ARG A 427 13.41 18.40 -9.45
CA ARG A 427 13.19 19.16 -10.69
C ARG A 427 12.43 20.47 -10.49
N VAL A 428 11.78 20.64 -9.34
CA VAL A 428 11.15 21.90 -8.93
C VAL A 428 12.24 22.96 -8.76
N GLY A 429 12.40 23.82 -9.77
CA GLY A 429 13.50 24.79 -9.86
C GLY A 429 14.29 24.76 -11.18
N GLY A 430 13.94 23.86 -12.11
CA GLY A 430 14.54 23.79 -13.45
C GLY A 430 15.86 23.02 -13.54
N VAL A 431 16.34 22.49 -12.41
CA VAL A 431 17.50 21.59 -12.35
C VAL A 431 17.10 20.23 -12.95
N ASP A 432 17.95 19.65 -13.82
CA ASP A 432 17.77 18.28 -14.30
C ASP A 432 18.31 17.26 -13.27
N ASP A 433 18.85 16.13 -13.68
CA ASP A 433 19.39 15.12 -12.77
C ASP A 433 20.80 15.47 -12.26
N PRO A 434 21.01 15.75 -10.96
CA PRO A 434 22.34 15.99 -10.39
C PRO A 434 23.27 14.77 -10.50
N GLY A 435 22.69 13.56 -10.48
CA GLY A 435 23.40 12.29 -10.57
C GLY A 435 23.63 11.80 -12.01
N ALA A 436 23.27 12.58 -13.03
CA ALA A 436 23.33 12.13 -14.42
C ALA A 436 24.76 11.78 -14.90
N GLY A 437 25.78 12.49 -14.38
CA GLY A 437 27.15 12.28 -14.80
C GLY A 437 27.34 12.49 -16.31
N VAL A 438 27.83 11.45 -16.99
CA VAL A 438 28.04 11.42 -18.46
C VAL A 438 26.74 11.55 -19.27
N LEU A 439 25.58 11.37 -18.64
CA LEU A 439 24.25 11.50 -19.25
C LEU A 439 23.75 12.95 -19.25
N ALA A 440 24.37 13.85 -18.48
CA ALA A 440 23.92 15.23 -18.35
C ALA A 440 23.93 15.95 -19.71
N GLY A 441 22.81 16.56 -20.09
CA GLY A 441 22.67 17.32 -21.34
C GLY A 441 22.63 16.48 -22.63
N THR A 442 22.58 15.15 -22.53
CA THR A 442 22.55 14.27 -23.71
C THR A 442 21.12 14.07 -24.24
N ARG A 443 20.98 13.91 -25.56
CA ARG A 443 19.68 13.61 -26.19
C ARG A 443 19.27 12.16 -25.97
N ASP A 444 17.97 11.91 -25.80
CA ASP A 444 17.41 10.56 -25.77
C ASP A 444 17.53 9.87 -27.15
N ALA A 445 17.60 8.55 -27.16
CA ALA A 445 17.64 7.76 -28.38
C ALA A 445 16.34 7.89 -29.20
N ALA A 446 16.44 7.90 -30.54
CA ALA A 446 15.30 8.11 -31.42
C ALA A 446 14.20 7.04 -31.30
N TRP A 447 14.55 5.79 -30.96
CA TRP A 447 13.57 4.72 -30.73
C TRP A 447 12.67 4.98 -29.52
N VAL A 448 13.11 5.78 -28.54
CA VAL A 448 12.33 6.14 -27.35
C VAL A 448 11.10 6.95 -27.75
N GLN A 449 11.25 7.87 -28.72
CA GLN A 449 10.12 8.64 -29.24
C GLN A 449 9.11 7.74 -29.97
N ARG A 450 9.60 6.77 -30.76
CA ARG A 450 8.74 5.77 -31.44
C ARG A 450 8.01 4.86 -30.44
N LEU A 451 8.69 4.41 -29.39
CA LEU A 451 8.09 3.61 -28.33
C LEU A 451 6.98 4.40 -27.64
N ARG A 452 7.26 5.64 -27.22
CA ARG A 452 6.29 6.51 -26.56
C ARG A 452 5.08 6.88 -27.41
N ALA A 453 5.24 6.98 -28.73
CA ALA A 453 4.12 7.19 -29.65
C ALA A 453 3.17 5.97 -29.70
N ARG A 454 3.70 4.76 -29.47
CA ARG A 454 2.92 3.50 -29.48
C ARG A 454 2.40 3.11 -28.10
N THR A 455 3.07 3.50 -27.01
CA THR A 455 2.73 3.09 -25.64
C THR A 455 2.12 4.24 -24.85
N VAL A 456 0.87 4.08 -24.37
CA VAL A 456 0.30 4.96 -23.35
C VAL A 456 0.66 4.40 -21.97
N PRO A 457 1.33 5.17 -21.08
CA PRO A 457 1.71 4.65 -19.77
C PRO A 457 0.50 4.26 -18.92
N LEU A 458 0.54 3.11 -18.24
CA LEU A 458 -0.54 2.60 -17.38
C LEU A 458 -1.13 3.64 -16.41
N PRO A 459 -0.36 4.49 -15.69
CA PRO A 459 -0.93 5.53 -14.82
C PRO A 459 -1.62 6.68 -15.57
N VAL A 460 -1.16 6.95 -16.80
CA VAL A 460 -1.79 7.93 -17.71
C VAL A 460 -3.02 7.31 -18.37
N LEU A 461 -2.98 6.01 -18.68
CA LEU A 461 -4.09 5.22 -19.18
C LEU A 461 -5.18 5.14 -18.11
N TRP A 462 -4.81 4.83 -16.86
CA TRP A 462 -5.67 4.86 -15.69
C TRP A 462 -6.21 6.25 -15.43
N GLY A 463 -5.36 7.29 -15.47
CA GLY A 463 -5.78 8.69 -15.37
C GLY A 463 -6.75 9.10 -16.48
N ARG A 464 -6.52 8.72 -17.74
CA ARG A 464 -7.43 9.01 -18.86
C ARG A 464 -8.73 8.20 -18.81
N LEU A 465 -8.65 6.95 -18.34
CA LEU A 465 -9.80 6.09 -18.12
C LEU A 465 -10.67 6.69 -17.01
N TRP A 466 -10.06 7.11 -15.88
CA TRP A 466 -10.77 7.49 -14.67
C TRP A 466 -11.03 8.99 -14.47
N ASP A 467 -10.17 9.88 -14.95
CA ASP A 467 -10.42 11.33 -15.00
C ASP A 467 -11.18 11.68 -16.28
N GLY A 468 -12.13 12.60 -16.16
CA GLY A 468 -12.99 13.04 -17.25
C GLY A 468 -14.41 13.21 -16.76
N ASP A 469 -14.79 14.47 -16.55
CA ASP A 469 -16.19 14.88 -16.53
C ASP A 469 -16.82 14.61 -17.90
N ALA A 470 -18.14 14.78 -18.02
CA ALA A 470 -18.82 14.66 -19.30
C ALA A 470 -18.11 15.50 -20.38
N LYS A 471 -18.04 14.99 -21.61
CA LYS A 471 -17.37 15.70 -22.71
C LYS A 471 -17.98 17.11 -22.86
N PRO A 472 -17.18 18.15 -23.17
CA PRO A 472 -17.72 19.48 -23.47
C PRO A 472 -18.80 19.37 -24.57
N GLY A 473 -19.97 19.96 -24.32
CA GLY A 473 -21.14 19.87 -25.22
C GLY A 473 -22.08 18.68 -24.98
N THR A 474 -21.81 17.81 -24.01
CA THR A 474 -22.80 16.79 -23.61
C THR A 474 -23.98 17.47 -22.90
N PRO A 475 -25.25 17.19 -23.27
CA PRO A 475 -26.40 17.74 -22.58
C PRO A 475 -26.36 17.40 -21.08
N PRO A 476 -26.50 18.40 -20.19
CA PRO A 476 -26.39 18.17 -18.76
C PRO A 476 -27.58 17.38 -18.23
N LEU A 477 -27.30 16.30 -17.49
CA LEU A 477 -28.30 15.66 -16.65
C LEU A 477 -28.56 16.49 -15.39
N ALA A 478 -29.76 16.38 -14.81
CA ALA A 478 -30.10 17.04 -13.56
C ALA A 478 -29.05 16.72 -12.47
N PRO A 479 -28.49 17.73 -11.78
CA PRO A 479 -27.39 17.53 -10.86
C PRO A 479 -27.82 16.65 -9.69
N LEU A 480 -27.01 15.64 -9.37
CA LEU A 480 -27.26 14.76 -8.23
C LEU A 480 -26.78 15.35 -6.92
N GLY A 481 -25.59 15.97 -6.87
CA GLY A 481 -24.96 16.48 -5.66
C GLY A 481 -25.02 18.00 -5.51
N VAL A 482 -24.68 18.49 -4.32
CA VAL A 482 -24.52 19.93 -4.05
C VAL A 482 -23.24 20.45 -4.72
N PRO A 483 -23.25 21.58 -5.45
CA PRO A 483 -22.07 22.08 -6.16
C PRO A 483 -20.88 22.32 -5.21
N GLY A 484 -19.78 21.59 -5.40
CA GLY A 484 -18.54 21.77 -4.63
C GLY A 484 -17.32 21.12 -5.31
N ARG A 485 -16.25 21.90 -5.52
CA ARG A 485 -15.06 21.50 -6.30
C ARG A 485 -14.25 20.37 -5.63
N GLY A 486 -13.95 19.32 -6.40
CA GLY A 486 -13.50 17.99 -5.95
C GLY A 486 -12.12 17.84 -5.28
N VAL A 487 -11.30 18.90 -5.17
CA VAL A 487 -9.93 18.77 -4.61
C VAL A 487 -9.93 18.76 -3.07
N HIS A 488 -10.97 19.28 -2.41
CA HIS A 488 -11.07 19.29 -0.94
C HIS A 488 -11.85 18.11 -0.36
N ALA A 489 -12.51 17.30 -1.20
CA ALA A 489 -13.35 16.20 -0.72
C ALA A 489 -12.53 15.05 -0.12
N MET A 490 -11.40 14.69 -0.72
CA MET A 490 -10.54 13.60 -0.22
C MET A 490 -9.97 13.88 1.18
N ARG A 491 -9.74 15.16 1.52
CA ARG A 491 -9.27 15.57 2.87
C ARG A 491 -10.29 15.29 3.98
N VAL A 492 -11.56 15.08 3.62
CA VAL A 492 -12.64 14.78 4.57
C VAL A 492 -13.03 13.31 4.50
N VAL A 493 -13.19 12.78 3.29
CA VAL A 493 -13.68 11.41 3.07
C VAL A 493 -12.69 10.36 3.56
N LEU A 494 -11.38 10.55 3.34
CA LEU A 494 -10.38 9.56 3.77
C LEU A 494 -10.27 9.48 5.31
N PRO A 495 -10.15 10.58 6.07
CA PRO A 495 -10.22 10.51 7.53
C PRO A 495 -11.55 9.96 8.04
N ALA A 496 -12.68 10.34 7.44
CA ALA A 496 -13.99 9.81 7.82
C ALA A 496 -14.09 8.29 7.58
N TRP A 497 -13.53 7.80 6.48
CA TRP A 497 -13.46 6.38 6.17
C TRP A 497 -12.58 5.63 7.16
N LEU A 498 -11.38 6.15 7.47
CA LEU A 498 -10.51 5.57 8.50
C LEU A 498 -11.19 5.53 9.87
N LEU A 499 -11.89 6.59 10.25
CA LEU A 499 -12.64 6.65 11.51
C LEU A 499 -13.79 5.64 11.53
N GLY A 500 -14.60 5.57 10.46
CA GLY A 500 -15.71 4.63 10.35
C GLY A 500 -15.24 3.18 10.41
N ARG A 501 -14.20 2.82 9.64
CA ARG A 501 -13.62 1.46 9.67
C ARG A 501 -12.92 1.15 10.99
N GLY A 502 -12.15 2.09 11.52
CA GLY A 502 -11.53 1.98 12.84
C GLY A 502 -12.57 1.71 13.93
N SER A 503 -13.72 2.40 13.90
CA SER A 503 -14.79 2.17 14.86
C SER A 503 -15.45 0.80 14.75
N LEU A 504 -15.62 0.26 13.54
CA LEU A 504 -16.13 -1.10 13.31
C LEU A 504 -15.12 -2.18 13.74
N ILE A 505 -13.82 -1.93 13.57
CA ILE A 505 -12.74 -2.82 14.03
C ILE A 505 -12.67 -2.80 15.56
N ILE A 506 -12.77 -1.63 16.19
CA ILE A 506 -12.84 -1.52 17.65
C ILE A 506 -14.05 -2.30 18.17
N ALA A 507 -15.22 -2.14 17.55
CA ALA A 507 -16.41 -2.91 17.92
C ALA A 507 -16.19 -4.42 17.79
N LEU A 508 -15.53 -4.88 16.72
CA LEU A 508 -15.18 -6.30 16.52
C LEU A 508 -14.27 -6.81 17.65
N VAL A 509 -13.19 -6.09 17.93
CA VAL A 509 -12.23 -6.45 18.99
C VAL A 509 -12.91 -6.49 20.37
N VAL A 510 -13.77 -5.52 20.66
CA VAL A 510 -14.55 -5.48 21.91
C VAL A 510 -15.52 -6.66 21.98
N THR A 511 -16.24 -6.98 20.90
CA THR A 511 -17.12 -8.15 20.88
C THR A 511 -16.35 -9.45 21.06
N MET A 512 -15.21 -9.63 20.39
CA MET A 512 -14.35 -10.80 20.56
C MET A 512 -13.84 -10.92 22.00
N ALA A 513 -13.42 -9.81 22.61
CA ALA A 513 -12.96 -9.78 24.00
C ALA A 513 -14.08 -10.13 25.01
N ILE A 514 -15.31 -9.67 24.78
CA ILE A 514 -16.45 -9.95 25.67
C ILE A 514 -16.97 -11.38 25.50
N THR A 515 -17.03 -11.88 24.27
CA THR A 515 -17.65 -13.18 23.94
C THR A 515 -16.66 -14.34 23.94
N GLY A 516 -15.35 -14.07 23.94
CA GLY A 516 -14.31 -15.09 23.79
C GLY A 516 -14.23 -15.71 22.39
N GLN A 517 -14.90 -15.12 21.39
CA GLN A 517 -14.93 -15.65 20.02
C GLN A 517 -13.65 -15.37 19.24
N SER A 518 -13.30 -16.29 18.33
CA SER A 518 -12.24 -16.09 17.35
C SER A 518 -12.67 -15.12 16.24
N LEU A 519 -11.70 -14.54 15.52
CA LEU A 519 -11.97 -13.69 14.35
C LEU A 519 -12.85 -14.43 13.32
N TRP A 520 -12.50 -15.69 13.04
CA TRP A 520 -13.27 -16.56 12.15
C TRP A 520 -14.73 -16.62 12.55
N THR A 521 -15.02 -16.95 13.82
CA THR A 521 -16.38 -17.05 14.34
C THR A 521 -17.12 -15.73 14.24
N SER A 522 -16.46 -14.60 14.51
CA SER A 522 -17.09 -13.28 14.48
C SER A 522 -17.37 -12.75 13.07
N VAL A 523 -16.69 -13.25 12.03
CA VAL A 523 -16.95 -12.85 10.64
C VAL A 523 -17.76 -13.88 9.86
N TRP A 524 -17.77 -15.15 10.28
CA TRP A 524 -18.48 -16.27 9.68
C TRP A 524 -19.96 -16.30 10.10
N HIS A 525 -20.75 -15.33 9.63
CA HIS A 525 -22.20 -15.30 9.90
C HIS A 525 -23.02 -15.21 8.60
N TRP A 526 -24.12 -15.96 8.57
CA TRP A 526 -25.14 -16.02 7.52
C TRP A 526 -24.61 -16.10 6.07
N ASP A 527 -24.67 -15.02 5.28
CA ASP A 527 -24.29 -15.09 3.86
C ASP A 527 -22.78 -15.27 3.70
N THR A 528 -21.96 -14.82 4.67
CA THR A 528 -20.50 -15.00 4.64
C THR A 528 -20.12 -16.47 4.60
N GLU A 529 -20.81 -17.31 5.38
CA GLU A 529 -20.63 -18.77 5.36
C GLU A 529 -20.83 -19.31 3.94
N ARG A 530 -21.93 -18.92 3.29
CA ARG A 530 -22.26 -19.37 1.94
C ARG A 530 -21.19 -18.94 0.93
N PHE A 531 -20.71 -17.70 1.03
CA PHE A 531 -19.68 -17.19 0.14
C PHE A 531 -18.34 -17.89 0.32
N PHE A 532 -17.94 -18.17 1.55
CA PHE A 532 -16.71 -18.91 1.84
C PHE A 532 -16.79 -20.36 1.38
N THR A 533 -17.90 -21.04 1.64
CA THR A 533 -18.13 -22.42 1.19
C THR A 533 -18.07 -22.50 -0.35
N ILE A 534 -18.70 -21.57 -1.08
CA ILE A 534 -18.60 -21.52 -2.55
C ILE A 534 -17.16 -21.23 -3.01
N ALA A 535 -16.45 -20.33 -2.34
CA ALA A 535 -15.06 -19.99 -2.67
C ALA A 535 -14.10 -21.18 -2.47
N GLN A 536 -14.39 -22.07 -1.51
CA GLN A 536 -13.59 -23.26 -1.23
C GLN A 536 -13.94 -24.45 -2.15
N TYR A 537 -15.23 -24.71 -2.37
CA TYR A 537 -15.70 -25.96 -2.97
C TYR A 537 -16.36 -25.80 -4.35
N GLY A 538 -16.59 -24.57 -4.81
CA GLY A 538 -17.39 -24.31 -6.02
C GLY A 538 -18.88 -24.63 -5.82
N TYR A 539 -19.66 -24.70 -6.91
CA TYR A 539 -21.12 -24.90 -6.83
C TYR A 539 -21.57 -26.36 -6.98
N GLU A 540 -20.76 -27.22 -7.59
CA GLU A 540 -21.13 -28.58 -7.97
C GLU A 540 -21.33 -29.53 -6.78
N PRO A 541 -20.42 -29.60 -5.78
CA PRO A 541 -20.60 -30.50 -4.63
C PRO A 541 -21.61 -29.97 -3.60
N LEU A 542 -22.13 -28.76 -3.78
CA LEU A 542 -22.97 -28.07 -2.80
C LEU A 542 -24.47 -28.27 -3.06
N ASN A 543 -25.27 -28.18 -2.00
CA ASN A 543 -26.74 -28.20 -2.08
C ASN A 543 -27.23 -27.04 -2.98
N MET A 544 -28.40 -27.22 -3.62
CA MET A 544 -28.99 -26.24 -4.52
C MET A 544 -29.11 -24.82 -3.93
N THR A 545 -29.29 -24.67 -2.61
CA THR A 545 -29.47 -23.35 -1.97
C THR A 545 -28.27 -22.42 -2.16
N TYR A 546 -27.06 -22.95 -2.35
CA TYR A 546 -25.86 -22.14 -2.63
C TYR A 546 -25.91 -21.46 -4.01
N ARG A 547 -26.68 -22.01 -4.97
CA ARG A 547 -26.85 -21.45 -6.32
C ARG A 547 -27.61 -20.12 -6.32
N ALA A 548 -28.28 -19.80 -5.21
CA ALA A 548 -28.92 -18.52 -4.98
C ALA A 548 -27.94 -17.34 -4.88
N PHE A 549 -26.67 -17.61 -4.55
CA PHE A 549 -25.60 -16.62 -4.43
C PHE A 549 -24.84 -16.47 -5.73
N TYR A 550 -24.58 -15.23 -6.14
CA TYR A 550 -23.92 -14.92 -7.40
C TYR A 550 -22.38 -15.11 -7.30
N PRO A 551 -21.71 -15.47 -8.41
CA PRO A 551 -20.34 -16.03 -8.37
C PRO A 551 -19.23 -14.98 -8.20
N GLY A 552 -19.49 -13.71 -8.47
CA GLY A 552 -18.46 -12.66 -8.52
C GLY A 552 -17.76 -12.43 -7.19
N TRP A 553 -18.49 -12.46 -6.07
CA TRP A 553 -17.87 -12.34 -4.74
C TRP A 553 -17.11 -13.61 -4.32
N PRO A 554 -17.67 -14.83 -4.44
CA PRO A 554 -16.92 -16.07 -4.24
C PRO A 554 -15.64 -16.19 -5.07
N ILE A 555 -15.66 -15.77 -6.34
CA ILE A 555 -14.45 -15.78 -7.21
C ILE A 555 -13.36 -14.88 -6.62
N VAL A 556 -13.72 -13.67 -6.16
CA VAL A 556 -12.77 -12.75 -5.53
C VAL A 556 -12.21 -13.32 -4.23
N LEU A 557 -13.03 -14.03 -3.45
CA LEU A 557 -12.59 -14.73 -2.24
C LEU A 557 -11.67 -15.92 -2.55
N ALA A 558 -11.97 -16.71 -3.58
CA ALA A 558 -11.18 -17.86 -4.01
C ALA A 558 -9.74 -17.46 -4.39
N ILE A 559 -9.55 -16.26 -4.97
CA ILE A 559 -8.20 -15.71 -5.24
C ILE A 559 -7.37 -15.64 -3.95
N GLY A 560 -7.96 -15.19 -2.84
CA GLY A 560 -7.28 -15.15 -1.54
C GLY A 560 -6.80 -16.53 -1.10
N ASN A 561 -7.65 -17.54 -1.28
CA ASN A 561 -7.30 -18.94 -1.00
C ASN A 561 -6.12 -19.42 -1.86
N THR A 562 -6.11 -19.09 -3.16
CA THR A 562 -5.02 -19.49 -4.08
C THR A 562 -3.68 -18.83 -3.77
N VAL A 563 -3.68 -17.58 -3.30
CA VAL A 563 -2.47 -16.84 -2.90
C VAL A 563 -2.05 -17.17 -1.46
N GLY A 564 -2.96 -17.79 -0.72
CA GLY A 564 -2.72 -18.33 0.59
C GLY A 564 -2.98 -17.41 1.76
N ILE A 565 -3.92 -16.49 1.60
CA ILE A 565 -4.40 -15.64 2.67
C ILE A 565 -5.68 -16.28 3.24
N PRO A 566 -5.83 -16.43 4.58
CA PRO A 566 -7.07 -16.89 5.18
C PRO A 566 -8.28 -16.08 4.70
N LEU A 567 -9.39 -16.77 4.41
CA LEU A 567 -10.56 -16.16 3.75
C LEU A 567 -11.23 -15.07 4.60
N ASP A 568 -11.23 -15.20 5.92
CA ASP A 568 -11.69 -14.20 6.88
C ASP A 568 -10.89 -12.91 6.75
N ILE A 569 -9.56 -13.00 6.74
CA ILE A 569 -8.67 -11.84 6.59
C ILE A 569 -8.80 -11.24 5.19
N TRP A 570 -8.70 -12.07 4.15
CA TRP A 570 -8.78 -11.64 2.75
C TRP A 570 -10.13 -10.96 2.45
N GLY A 571 -11.22 -11.57 2.89
CA GLY A 571 -12.57 -11.06 2.70
C GLY A 571 -12.77 -9.69 3.35
N VAL A 572 -12.33 -9.52 4.60
CA VAL A 572 -12.41 -8.24 5.32
C VAL A 572 -11.56 -7.17 4.63
N LEU A 573 -10.33 -7.50 4.22
CA LEU A 573 -9.43 -6.56 3.54
C LEU A 573 -10.02 -6.06 2.21
N ILE A 574 -10.49 -6.99 1.37
CA ILE A 574 -11.05 -6.65 0.06
C ILE A 574 -12.36 -5.89 0.21
N ALA A 575 -13.25 -6.30 1.12
CA ALA A 575 -14.50 -5.59 1.36
C ALA A 575 -14.24 -4.16 1.85
N THR A 576 -13.30 -4.00 2.78
CA THR A 576 -12.87 -2.70 3.29
C THR A 576 -12.35 -1.81 2.15
N LEU A 577 -11.47 -2.33 1.29
CA LEU A 577 -10.95 -1.61 0.13
C LEU A 577 -12.07 -1.22 -0.86
N CYS A 578 -12.98 -2.15 -1.16
CA CYS A 578 -14.12 -1.89 -2.04
C CYS A 578 -15.02 -0.79 -1.49
N SER A 579 -15.20 -0.73 -0.17
CA SER A 579 -15.97 0.35 0.46
C SER A 579 -15.34 1.73 0.26
N LEU A 580 -14.00 1.84 0.26
CA LEU A 580 -13.32 3.09 -0.08
C LEU A 580 -13.59 3.47 -1.55
N ILE A 581 -13.46 2.50 -2.46
CA ILE A 581 -13.72 2.70 -3.90
C ILE A 581 -15.15 3.19 -4.14
N ALA A 582 -16.14 2.61 -3.45
CA ALA A 582 -17.53 3.02 -3.48
C ALA A 582 -17.72 4.45 -2.92
N ALA A 583 -17.15 4.77 -1.76
CA ALA A 583 -17.22 6.10 -1.16
C ALA A 583 -16.62 7.18 -2.08
N LEU A 584 -15.56 6.86 -2.83
CA LEU A 584 -14.95 7.76 -3.82
C LEU A 584 -15.86 8.00 -5.03
N ALA A 585 -16.59 7.00 -5.49
CA ALA A 585 -17.62 7.18 -6.53
C ALA A 585 -18.76 8.07 -6.02
N LEU A 586 -19.25 7.80 -4.81
CA LEU A 586 -20.32 8.58 -4.19
C LEU A 586 -19.92 10.03 -3.95
N THR A 587 -18.66 10.28 -3.59
CA THR A 587 -18.10 11.63 -3.49
C THR A 587 -18.18 12.40 -4.80
N ARG A 588 -17.96 11.72 -5.94
CA ARG A 588 -18.06 12.33 -7.28
C ARG A 588 -19.51 12.55 -7.74
N MET A 589 -20.46 11.73 -7.27
CA MET A 589 -21.88 11.86 -7.64
C MET A 589 -22.64 12.84 -6.74
N GLY A 590 -22.51 12.67 -5.42
CA GLY A 590 -23.30 13.34 -4.38
C GLY A 590 -22.53 14.34 -3.51
N GLY A 591 -21.21 14.40 -3.64
CA GLY A 591 -20.34 15.21 -2.79
C GLY A 591 -19.90 14.50 -1.51
N ARG A 592 -19.01 15.15 -0.75
CA ARG A 592 -18.34 14.56 0.43
C ARG A 592 -19.31 14.08 1.52
N TRP A 593 -20.42 14.77 1.73
CA TRP A 593 -21.34 14.45 2.82
C TRP A 593 -22.25 13.27 2.50
N ALA A 594 -22.53 13.00 1.23
CA ALA A 594 -23.18 11.75 0.82
C ALA A 594 -22.26 10.55 1.13
N ALA A 595 -20.97 10.68 0.81
CA ALA A 595 -19.98 9.66 1.11
C ALA A 595 -19.77 9.46 2.63
N VAL A 596 -19.64 10.54 3.40
CA VAL A 596 -19.53 10.46 4.87
C VAL A 596 -20.77 9.81 5.47
N GLY A 597 -21.97 10.20 5.03
CA GLY A 597 -23.22 9.57 5.46
C GLY A 597 -23.24 8.06 5.22
N TRP A 598 -22.84 7.63 4.02
CA TRP A 598 -22.77 6.22 3.65
C TRP A 598 -21.72 5.43 4.44
N ILE A 599 -20.56 6.05 4.73
CA ILE A 599 -19.49 5.44 5.54
C ILE A 599 -19.99 5.10 6.94
N PHE A 600 -20.80 6.00 7.53
CA PHE A 600 -21.40 5.86 8.86
C PHE A 600 -22.86 5.37 8.81
N ALA A 601 -23.23 4.65 7.74
CA ALA A 601 -24.56 4.07 7.63
C ALA A 601 -24.81 3.07 8.78
N PRO A 602 -26.06 2.95 9.28
CA PRO A 602 -26.38 1.99 10.34
C PRO A 602 -25.93 0.56 10.02
N THR A 603 -26.08 0.11 8.78
CA THR A 603 -25.70 -1.25 8.36
C THR A 603 -24.26 -1.33 7.81
N ALA A 604 -23.39 -0.34 8.04
CA ALA A 604 -22.07 -0.28 7.41
C ALA A 604 -21.13 -1.44 7.74
N VAL A 605 -21.42 -2.28 8.73
CA VAL A 605 -20.69 -3.53 8.99
C VAL A 605 -20.61 -4.41 7.73
N PHE A 606 -21.67 -4.50 6.92
CA PHE A 606 -21.67 -5.24 5.66
C PHE A 606 -20.80 -4.63 4.55
N THR A 607 -20.27 -3.41 4.77
CA THR A 607 -19.27 -2.80 3.87
C THR A 607 -17.83 -3.09 4.29
N MET A 608 -17.62 -3.75 5.44
CA MET A 608 -16.32 -4.15 5.95
C MET A 608 -16.17 -5.67 6.04
N MET A 609 -17.27 -6.37 6.34
CA MET A 609 -17.29 -7.83 6.43
C MET A 609 -17.24 -8.50 5.05
N PRO A 610 -16.92 -9.81 4.96
CA PRO A 610 -16.84 -10.59 3.73
C PRO A 610 -18.19 -10.81 3.00
N TYR A 611 -18.92 -9.73 2.81
CA TYR A 611 -20.24 -9.61 2.23
C TYR A 611 -20.14 -8.92 0.86
N SER A 612 -21.13 -9.17 0.00
CA SER A 612 -21.09 -8.73 -1.40
C SER A 612 -21.44 -7.23 -1.61
N GLU A 613 -21.95 -6.55 -0.60
CA GLU A 613 -22.40 -5.15 -0.63
C GLU A 613 -21.28 -4.20 -1.02
N SER A 614 -20.10 -4.35 -0.41
CA SER A 614 -18.96 -3.45 -0.64
C SER A 614 -18.47 -3.52 -2.10
N LEU A 615 -18.26 -4.73 -2.62
CA LEU A 615 -17.84 -4.96 -4.00
C LEU A 615 -18.93 -4.54 -4.99
N PHE A 616 -20.19 -4.87 -4.70
CA PHE A 616 -21.32 -4.42 -5.52
C PHE A 616 -21.37 -2.89 -5.60
N CYS A 617 -21.32 -2.19 -4.46
CA CYS A 617 -21.34 -0.72 -4.42
C CYS A 617 -20.14 -0.12 -5.16
N ALA A 618 -18.96 -0.73 -5.06
CA ALA A 618 -17.77 -0.28 -5.79
C ALA A 618 -18.02 -0.31 -7.31
N PHE A 619 -18.58 -1.39 -7.84
CA PHE A 619 -18.93 -1.47 -9.25
C PHE A 619 -20.13 -0.61 -9.64
N ALA A 620 -21.23 -0.71 -8.91
CA ALA A 620 -22.50 -0.05 -9.21
C ALA A 620 -22.39 1.49 -9.17
N PHE A 621 -21.75 2.04 -8.13
CA PHE A 621 -21.64 3.50 -8.00
C PHE A 621 -20.72 4.08 -9.08
N TRP A 622 -19.64 3.38 -9.42
CA TRP A 622 -18.80 3.79 -10.54
C TRP A 622 -19.50 3.60 -11.88
N ALA A 623 -20.28 2.54 -12.08
CA ALA A 623 -21.09 2.36 -13.28
C ALA A 623 -22.03 3.55 -13.50
N TRP A 624 -22.75 3.96 -12.46
CA TRP A 624 -23.64 5.13 -12.51
C TRP A 624 -22.87 6.42 -12.79
N GLN A 625 -21.75 6.64 -12.10
CA GLN A 625 -20.90 7.81 -12.32
C GLN A 625 -20.38 7.88 -13.76
N ARG A 626 -19.99 6.73 -14.36
CA ARG A 626 -19.51 6.65 -15.74
C ARG A 626 -20.61 6.87 -16.76
N ALA A 627 -21.81 6.35 -16.52
CA ALA A 627 -22.97 6.62 -17.37
C ALA A 627 -23.25 8.13 -17.42
N ARG A 628 -23.24 8.80 -16.26
CA ARG A 628 -23.44 10.26 -16.16
C ARG A 628 -22.30 11.08 -16.78
N ALA A 629 -21.08 10.53 -16.85
CA ALA A 629 -19.95 11.12 -17.56
C ALA A 629 -19.94 10.79 -19.07
N ASP A 630 -21.00 10.18 -19.59
CA ASP A 630 -21.15 9.73 -20.99
C ASP A 630 -20.08 8.71 -21.44
N LYS A 631 -19.55 7.92 -20.50
CA LYS A 631 -18.57 6.84 -20.74
C LYS A 631 -19.24 5.46 -20.70
N TRP A 632 -20.15 5.21 -21.64
CA TRP A 632 -21.09 4.08 -21.60
C TRP A 632 -20.49 2.68 -21.65
N TRP A 633 -19.38 2.46 -22.35
CA TRP A 633 -18.72 1.15 -22.34
C TRP A 633 -18.17 0.80 -20.94
N GLN A 634 -17.62 1.79 -20.23
CA GLN A 634 -17.13 1.62 -18.86
C GLN A 634 -18.30 1.36 -17.91
N ALA A 635 -19.38 2.13 -18.07
CA ALA A 635 -20.60 1.95 -17.30
C ALA A 635 -21.18 0.53 -17.48
N ALA A 636 -21.22 0.03 -18.71
CA ALA A 636 -21.74 -1.29 -19.01
C ALA A 636 -20.87 -2.42 -18.43
N VAL A 637 -19.55 -2.36 -18.58
CA VAL A 637 -18.63 -3.36 -18.00
C VAL A 637 -18.74 -3.38 -16.47
N LEU A 638 -18.72 -2.21 -15.82
CA LEU A 638 -18.85 -2.11 -14.38
C LEU A 638 -20.24 -2.59 -13.89
N ALA A 639 -21.31 -2.24 -14.60
CA ALA A 639 -22.64 -2.74 -14.29
C ALA A 639 -22.74 -4.26 -14.48
N GLY A 640 -22.12 -4.81 -15.52
CA GLY A 640 -22.05 -6.25 -15.75
C GLY A 640 -21.30 -6.97 -14.63
N LEU A 641 -20.16 -6.44 -14.19
CA LEU A 641 -19.46 -6.95 -13.01
C LEU A 641 -20.32 -6.85 -11.74
N ALA A 642 -21.07 -5.76 -11.54
CA ALA A 642 -22.02 -5.65 -10.43
C ALA A 642 -23.11 -6.75 -10.48
N CYS A 643 -23.62 -7.08 -11.68
CA CYS A 643 -24.56 -8.19 -11.89
C CYS A 643 -23.96 -9.55 -11.51
N THR A 644 -22.66 -9.75 -11.70
CA THR A 644 -22.00 -11.00 -11.24
C THR A 644 -21.87 -11.10 -9.73
N VAL A 645 -22.06 -10.00 -8.99
CA VAL A 645 -21.86 -9.96 -7.54
C VAL A 645 -23.19 -10.08 -6.79
N ARG A 646 -24.27 -9.48 -7.32
CA ARG A 646 -25.61 -9.51 -6.71
C ARG A 646 -26.72 -9.37 -7.75
N VAL A 647 -27.89 -9.92 -7.42
CA VAL A 647 -29.15 -9.72 -8.17
C VAL A 647 -29.52 -8.23 -8.29
N SER A 648 -29.09 -7.39 -7.36
CA SER A 648 -29.27 -5.93 -7.41
C SER A 648 -28.70 -5.29 -8.67
N GLY A 649 -27.79 -5.97 -9.39
CA GLY A 649 -27.30 -5.53 -10.70
C GLY A 649 -28.38 -5.47 -11.78
N LEU A 650 -29.42 -6.30 -11.69
CA LEU A 650 -30.58 -6.22 -12.59
C LEU A 650 -31.31 -4.87 -12.43
N PHE A 651 -31.48 -4.41 -11.19
CA PHE A 651 -32.10 -3.12 -10.91
C PHE A 651 -31.22 -1.96 -11.38
N LEU A 652 -29.90 -2.09 -11.25
CA LEU A 652 -28.94 -1.14 -11.80
C LEU A 652 -29.07 -1.03 -13.33
N LEU A 653 -29.16 -2.17 -14.03
CA LEU A 653 -29.40 -2.19 -15.48
C LEU A 653 -30.70 -1.47 -15.84
N PHE A 654 -31.80 -1.73 -15.12
CA PHE A 654 -33.07 -1.04 -15.32
C PHE A 654 -32.94 0.48 -15.15
N GLY A 655 -32.27 0.95 -14.10
CA GLY A 655 -31.99 2.37 -13.89
C GLY A 655 -31.15 3.01 -15.00
N LEU A 656 -30.15 2.28 -15.53
CA LEU A 656 -29.34 2.74 -16.65
C LEU A 656 -30.13 2.81 -17.97
N VAL A 657 -31.06 1.88 -18.21
CA VAL A 657 -31.98 1.94 -19.35
C VAL A 657 -32.85 3.20 -19.26
N ILE A 658 -33.44 3.47 -18.10
CA ILE A 658 -34.21 4.70 -17.88
C ILE A 658 -33.34 5.94 -18.09
N MET A 659 -32.08 5.91 -17.64
CA MET A 659 -31.14 7.01 -17.89
C MET A 659 -30.95 7.27 -19.39
N VAL A 660 -30.79 6.23 -20.23
CA VAL A 660 -30.69 6.40 -21.70
C VAL A 660 -31.98 7.01 -22.26
N LEU A 661 -33.13 6.50 -21.85
CA LEU A 661 -34.44 6.90 -22.38
C LEU A 661 -34.80 8.34 -22.00
N THR A 662 -34.47 8.74 -20.78
CA THR A 662 -34.83 10.05 -20.22
C THR A 662 -33.76 11.13 -20.41
N TRP A 663 -32.60 10.79 -21.00
CA TRP A 663 -31.57 11.78 -21.29
C TRP A 663 -32.07 12.79 -22.32
N SER A 664 -32.17 14.05 -21.90
CA SER A 664 -32.59 15.18 -22.73
C SER A 664 -31.47 15.62 -23.69
N GLY A 665 -31.84 16.05 -24.89
CA GLY A 665 -30.87 16.58 -25.87
C GLY A 665 -30.06 15.53 -26.64
N ILE A 666 -30.45 14.25 -26.58
CA ILE A 666 -29.86 13.17 -27.38
C ILE A 666 -30.90 12.63 -28.37
N ASP A 667 -30.50 12.46 -29.63
CA ASP A 667 -31.31 11.88 -30.70
C ASP A 667 -31.48 10.36 -30.56
N TRP A 668 -32.34 9.75 -31.38
CA TRP A 668 -32.62 8.31 -31.30
C TRP A 668 -31.36 7.46 -31.56
N ARG A 669 -30.47 7.88 -32.47
CA ARG A 669 -29.20 7.18 -32.76
C ARG A 669 -28.26 7.23 -31.57
N GLY A 670 -28.18 8.39 -30.92
CA GLY A 670 -27.42 8.56 -29.69
C GLY A 670 -27.95 7.71 -28.53
N ARG A 671 -29.27 7.51 -28.43
CA ARG A 671 -29.87 6.58 -27.46
C ARG A 671 -29.54 5.13 -27.80
N LEU A 672 -29.72 4.72 -29.06
CA LEU A 672 -29.43 3.37 -29.51
C LEU A 672 -27.96 2.99 -29.25
N ARG A 673 -26.99 3.86 -29.59
CA ARG A 673 -25.57 3.62 -29.34
C ARG A 673 -25.25 3.36 -27.88
N ARG A 674 -25.93 4.04 -26.96
CA ARG A 674 -25.76 3.88 -25.51
C ARG A 674 -26.45 2.62 -25.00
N GLY A 675 -27.66 2.36 -25.51
CA GLY A 675 -28.42 1.14 -25.23
C GLY A 675 -27.68 -0.13 -25.67
N LEU A 676 -26.99 -0.11 -26.82
CA LEU A 676 -26.20 -1.26 -27.30
C LEU A 676 -25.10 -1.67 -26.30
N TRP A 677 -24.47 -0.72 -25.60
CA TRP A 677 -23.49 -1.05 -24.56
C TRP A 677 -24.11 -1.82 -23.40
N LEU A 678 -25.36 -1.52 -23.03
CA LEU A 678 -26.06 -2.25 -21.97
C LEU A 678 -26.33 -3.72 -22.33
N GLY A 679 -26.18 -4.11 -23.60
CA GLY A 679 -26.11 -5.50 -24.02
C GLY A 679 -24.99 -6.27 -23.34
N VAL A 680 -23.83 -5.64 -23.07
CA VAL A 680 -22.72 -6.27 -22.32
C VAL A 680 -23.16 -6.63 -20.90
N THR A 681 -23.86 -5.70 -20.23
CA THR A 681 -24.42 -5.94 -18.89
C THR A 681 -25.41 -7.10 -18.90
N ALA A 682 -26.30 -7.16 -19.89
CA ALA A 682 -27.28 -8.23 -20.04
C ALA A 682 -26.63 -9.60 -20.30
N ILE A 683 -25.60 -9.64 -21.14
CA ILE A 683 -24.84 -10.87 -21.44
C ILE A 683 -24.17 -11.39 -20.16
N MET A 684 -23.51 -10.54 -19.38
CA MET A 684 -22.85 -10.97 -18.14
C MET A 684 -23.84 -11.51 -17.10
N LEU A 685 -25.04 -10.90 -17.01
CA LEU A 685 -26.11 -11.42 -16.16
C LEU A 685 -26.60 -12.78 -16.67
N GLY A 686 -26.85 -12.90 -17.98
CA GLY A 686 -27.32 -14.15 -18.60
C GLY A 686 -26.29 -15.29 -18.53
N ALA A 687 -24.99 -14.98 -18.52
CA ALA A 687 -23.92 -15.97 -18.45
C ALA A 687 -24.01 -16.83 -17.19
N TYR A 688 -24.39 -16.26 -16.04
CA TYR A 688 -24.58 -17.05 -14.82
C TYR A 688 -25.82 -17.96 -14.92
N THR A 689 -26.91 -17.48 -15.53
CA THR A 689 -28.10 -18.30 -15.80
C THR A 689 -27.76 -19.46 -16.74
N VAL A 690 -26.99 -19.21 -17.81
CA VAL A 690 -26.50 -20.26 -18.72
C VAL A 690 -25.61 -21.25 -17.98
N TYR A 691 -24.69 -20.78 -17.14
CA TYR A 691 -23.86 -21.66 -16.31
C TYR A 691 -24.69 -22.56 -15.40
N LEU A 692 -25.72 -22.02 -14.73
CA LEU A 692 -26.63 -22.83 -13.92
C LEU A 692 -27.44 -23.81 -14.76
N TYR A 693 -27.89 -23.42 -15.96
CA TYR A 693 -28.54 -24.35 -16.89
C TYR A 693 -27.62 -25.50 -17.32
N LEU A 694 -26.36 -25.21 -17.65
CA LEU A 694 -25.37 -26.25 -17.98
C LEU A 694 -25.09 -27.18 -16.79
N LEU A 695 -25.12 -26.66 -15.56
CA LEU A 695 -24.89 -27.43 -14.34
C LEU A 695 -26.11 -28.27 -13.91
N THR A 696 -27.32 -27.81 -14.20
CA THR A 696 -28.56 -28.37 -13.59
C THR A 696 -29.61 -28.85 -14.58
N GLY A 697 -29.51 -28.46 -15.84
CA GLY A 697 -30.55 -28.64 -16.86
C GLY A 697 -31.76 -27.71 -16.73
N SER A 698 -31.80 -26.78 -15.75
CA SER A 698 -32.96 -25.92 -15.47
C SER A 698 -32.63 -24.42 -15.61
N TRP A 699 -33.49 -23.69 -16.34
CA TRP A 699 -33.41 -22.23 -16.45
C TRP A 699 -33.93 -21.51 -15.18
N SER A 700 -34.71 -22.21 -14.35
CA SER A 700 -35.26 -21.73 -13.07
C SER A 700 -34.41 -22.11 -11.86
N ALA A 701 -33.23 -22.71 -12.06
CA ALA A 701 -32.37 -23.19 -10.98
C ALA A 701 -32.06 -22.13 -9.91
N TRP A 702 -31.90 -20.86 -10.29
CA TRP A 702 -31.67 -19.77 -9.34
C TRP A 702 -32.92 -19.44 -8.49
N SER A 703 -34.11 -19.38 -9.12
CA SER A 703 -35.36 -19.09 -8.39
C SER A 703 -35.78 -20.24 -7.50
N GLU A 704 -35.58 -21.49 -7.95
CA GLU A 704 -35.82 -22.69 -7.15
C GLU A 704 -34.90 -22.73 -5.92
N ALA A 705 -33.62 -22.39 -6.09
CA ALA A 705 -32.67 -22.28 -4.99
C ALA A 705 -33.09 -21.21 -3.96
N GLN A 706 -33.62 -20.07 -4.43
CA GLN A 706 -34.15 -19.01 -3.57
C GLN A 706 -35.39 -19.45 -2.81
N GLN A 707 -36.37 -20.07 -3.47
CA GLN A 707 -37.62 -20.54 -2.84
C GLN A 707 -37.38 -21.68 -1.84
N LYS A 708 -36.42 -22.57 -2.13
CA LYS A 708 -36.08 -23.66 -1.21
C LYS A 708 -35.31 -23.16 0.03
N GLY A 709 -34.43 -22.17 -0.15
CA GLY A 709 -33.60 -21.64 0.93
C GLY A 709 -34.34 -20.64 1.83
N TRP A 710 -35.27 -19.88 1.28
CA TRP A 710 -36.01 -18.83 1.98
C TRP A 710 -37.47 -18.84 1.53
N PRO A 711 -38.45 -18.51 2.40
CA PRO A 711 -39.88 -18.46 2.07
C PRO A 711 -40.23 -17.25 1.18
N ARG A 712 -39.59 -17.17 0.01
CA ARG A 712 -39.71 -16.11 -0.99
C ARG A 712 -40.70 -16.57 -2.06
N GLU A 713 -41.94 -16.70 -1.65
CA GLU A 713 -43.07 -16.86 -2.56
C GLU A 713 -43.60 -15.49 -3.00
N PHE A 714 -44.08 -15.43 -4.24
CA PHE A 714 -44.69 -14.21 -4.75
C PHE A 714 -45.88 -13.83 -3.87
N THR A 715 -45.78 -12.67 -3.23
CA THR A 715 -46.81 -12.12 -2.34
C THR A 715 -47.17 -10.73 -2.81
N MET A 716 -48.45 -10.33 -2.69
CA MET A 716 -48.84 -8.97 -3.07
C MET A 716 -48.22 -7.92 -2.11
N PRO A 717 -47.82 -6.73 -2.60
CA PRO A 717 -47.15 -5.70 -1.80
C PRO A 717 -47.81 -5.36 -0.47
N TRP A 718 -49.14 -5.21 -0.44
CA TRP A 718 -49.87 -4.90 0.80
C TRP A 718 -49.84 -6.05 1.80
N THR A 719 -49.88 -7.30 1.34
CA THR A 719 -49.80 -8.49 2.20
C THR A 719 -48.42 -8.59 2.84
N SER A 720 -47.35 -8.30 2.08
CA SER A 720 -45.98 -8.26 2.62
C SER A 720 -45.83 -7.23 3.75
N ILE A 721 -46.39 -6.04 3.54
CA ILE A 721 -46.39 -4.96 4.54
C ILE A 721 -47.19 -5.39 5.78
N LEU A 722 -48.39 -5.93 5.61
CA LEU A 722 -49.23 -6.41 6.72
C LEU A 722 -48.55 -7.53 7.51
N ASN A 723 -47.92 -8.49 6.83
CA ASN A 723 -47.16 -9.56 7.48
C ASN A 723 -46.00 -9.00 8.29
N THR A 724 -45.30 -7.99 7.77
CA THR A 724 -44.20 -7.32 8.49
C THR A 724 -44.71 -6.57 9.72
N LEU A 725 -45.84 -5.86 9.61
CA LEU A 725 -46.44 -5.13 10.73
C LEU A 725 -46.92 -6.08 11.85
N ARG A 726 -47.40 -7.29 11.50
CA ARG A 726 -47.75 -8.33 12.48
C ARG A 726 -46.55 -8.84 13.29
N VAL A 727 -45.34 -8.80 12.73
CA VAL A 727 -44.11 -9.17 13.46
C VAL A 727 -43.74 -8.08 14.46
N VAL A 728 -44.02 -6.81 14.15
CA VAL A 728 -43.68 -5.65 15.00
C VAL A 728 -44.75 -5.40 16.09
N ASP A 729 -45.91 -6.07 16.02
CA ASP A 729 -47.01 -5.91 16.97
C ASP A 729 -46.60 -6.37 18.39
N PRO A 730 -46.58 -5.45 19.38
CA PRO A 730 -46.29 -5.79 20.78
C PRO A 730 -47.28 -6.75 21.44
N GLY A 731 -48.46 -6.97 20.85
CA GLY A 731 -49.42 -8.00 21.28
C GLY A 731 -49.47 -9.23 20.37
N GLY A 732 -48.54 -9.33 19.41
CA GLY A 732 -48.56 -10.34 18.35
C GLY A 732 -47.86 -11.66 18.69
N SER A 733 -47.67 -12.50 17.67
CA SER A 733 -47.09 -13.85 17.83
C SER A 733 -45.56 -13.88 18.03
N TYR A 734 -44.88 -12.74 18.02
CA TYR A 734 -43.42 -12.63 18.09
C TYR A 734 -42.90 -11.94 19.36
N VAL A 735 -43.75 -11.78 20.38
CA VAL A 735 -43.44 -11.06 21.64
C VAL A 735 -42.27 -11.69 22.39
N ASP A 736 -42.09 -13.01 22.28
CA ASP A 736 -40.97 -13.73 22.91
C ASP A 736 -39.61 -13.52 22.21
N GLN A 737 -39.58 -12.77 21.09
CA GLN A 737 -38.38 -12.52 20.29
C GLN A 737 -38.16 -11.02 20.04
N PRO A 738 -37.89 -10.23 21.11
CA PRO A 738 -37.88 -8.76 21.04
C PRO A 738 -36.84 -8.20 20.05
N TYR A 739 -35.72 -8.89 19.84
CA TYR A 739 -34.70 -8.45 18.89
C TYR A 739 -35.19 -8.53 17.43
N LEU A 740 -35.98 -9.54 17.07
CA LEU A 740 -36.57 -9.67 15.73
C LEU A 740 -37.59 -8.58 15.46
N MET A 741 -38.42 -8.25 16.46
CA MET A 741 -39.36 -7.13 16.37
C MET A 741 -38.65 -5.82 16.03
N VAL A 742 -37.52 -5.54 16.71
CA VAL A 742 -36.71 -4.34 16.46
C VAL A 742 -36.13 -4.36 15.04
N VAL A 743 -35.55 -5.47 14.60
CA VAL A 743 -35.00 -5.58 13.24
C VAL A 743 -36.08 -5.35 12.18
N PHE A 744 -37.25 -5.99 12.30
CA PHE A 744 -38.35 -5.82 11.36
C PHE A 744 -38.99 -4.43 11.41
N ALA A 745 -38.98 -3.76 12.57
CA ALA A 745 -39.36 -2.35 12.66
C ALA A 745 -38.41 -1.46 11.83
N PHE A 746 -37.10 -1.74 11.89
CA PHE A 746 -36.12 -1.08 11.03
C PHE A 746 -36.29 -1.46 9.56
N GLU A 747 -36.62 -2.72 9.22
CA GLU A 747 -36.90 -3.14 7.83
C GLU A 747 -38.04 -2.30 7.24
N PHE A 748 -39.12 -2.11 8.01
CA PHE A 748 -40.24 -1.24 7.64
C PHE A 748 -39.81 0.22 7.51
N LEU A 749 -39.02 0.75 8.46
CA LEU A 749 -38.52 2.13 8.41
C LEU A 749 -37.62 2.37 7.19
N SER A 750 -36.76 1.41 6.85
CA SER A 750 -35.92 1.43 5.65
C SER A 750 -36.76 1.42 4.38
N PHE A 751 -37.84 0.62 4.34
CA PHE A 751 -38.78 0.62 3.23
C PHE A 751 -39.46 1.99 3.04
N VAL A 752 -39.97 2.58 4.13
CA VAL A 752 -40.56 3.93 4.13
C VAL A 752 -39.55 4.98 3.65
N ALA A 753 -38.30 4.92 4.13
CA ALA A 753 -37.23 5.79 3.68
C ALA A 753 -36.98 5.67 2.16
N GLY A 754 -37.02 4.45 1.63
CA GLY A 754 -36.93 4.21 0.18
C GLY A 754 -38.08 4.88 -0.60
N VAL A 755 -39.33 4.75 -0.13
CA VAL A 755 -40.49 5.41 -0.76
C VAL A 755 -40.33 6.94 -0.76
N VAL A 756 -39.87 7.51 0.35
CA VAL A 756 -39.57 8.96 0.46
C VAL A 756 -38.50 9.38 -0.56
N VAL A 757 -37.44 8.58 -0.72
CA VAL A 757 -36.37 8.85 -1.71
C VAL A 757 -36.92 8.81 -3.14
N VAL A 758 -37.80 7.86 -3.48
CA VAL A 758 -38.46 7.80 -4.79
C VAL A 758 -39.27 9.08 -5.03
N GLY A 759 -40.09 9.49 -4.07
CA GLY A 759 -40.87 10.73 -4.16
C GLY A 759 -39.99 11.98 -4.34
N TRP A 760 -38.88 12.05 -3.61
CA TRP A 760 -37.89 13.12 -3.76
C TRP A 760 -37.23 13.13 -5.14
N CYS A 761 -36.85 11.96 -5.66
CA CYS A 761 -36.27 11.83 -7.00
C CYS A 761 -37.26 12.27 -8.08
N LEU A 762 -38.52 11.83 -8.02
CA LEU A 762 -39.57 12.21 -8.96
C LEU A 762 -39.81 13.72 -8.93
N ARG A 763 -39.90 14.34 -7.74
CA ARG A 763 -40.06 15.79 -7.59
C ARG A 763 -38.92 16.58 -8.23
N ARG A 764 -37.69 16.04 -8.20
CA ARG A 764 -36.50 16.63 -8.83
C ARG A 764 -36.27 16.19 -10.28
N ARG A 765 -37.20 15.44 -10.89
CA ARG A 765 -37.08 14.87 -12.25
C ARG A 765 -35.84 13.99 -12.43
N LEU A 766 -35.42 13.30 -11.37
CA LEU A 766 -34.35 12.29 -11.36
C LEU A 766 -34.94 10.91 -11.71
N TRP A 767 -35.41 10.77 -12.96
CA TRP A 767 -36.19 9.60 -13.40
C TRP A 767 -35.41 8.28 -13.30
N ALA A 768 -34.13 8.29 -13.65
CA ALA A 768 -33.28 7.10 -13.59
C ALA A 768 -33.07 6.62 -12.15
N GLU A 769 -32.77 7.53 -11.23
CA GLU A 769 -32.60 7.25 -9.81
C GLU A 769 -33.93 6.80 -9.17
N ALA A 770 -35.04 7.44 -9.53
CA ALA A 770 -36.38 7.01 -9.10
C ALA A 770 -36.67 5.58 -9.58
N GLY A 771 -36.39 5.27 -10.85
CA GLY A 771 -36.59 3.93 -11.40
C GLY A 771 -35.72 2.85 -10.74
N TYR A 772 -34.44 3.15 -10.50
CA TYR A 772 -33.51 2.27 -9.78
C TYR A 772 -34.00 1.93 -8.37
N MET A 773 -34.52 2.93 -7.65
CA MET A 773 -35.05 2.74 -6.30
C MET A 773 -36.41 2.04 -6.30
N ALA A 774 -37.31 2.43 -7.20
CA ALA A 774 -38.68 1.92 -7.25
C ALA A 774 -38.72 0.42 -7.57
N ILE A 775 -37.94 -0.05 -8.55
CA ILE A 775 -37.93 -1.48 -8.91
C ILE A 775 -37.44 -2.36 -7.74
N GLN A 776 -36.53 -1.84 -6.91
CA GLN A 776 -36.07 -2.53 -5.71
C GLN A 776 -37.16 -2.60 -4.64
N LEU A 777 -37.87 -1.50 -4.39
CA LEU A 777 -38.98 -1.48 -3.43
C LEU A 777 -40.12 -2.42 -3.88
N VAL A 778 -40.39 -2.48 -5.18
CA VAL A 778 -41.34 -3.46 -5.73
C VAL A 778 -40.84 -4.87 -5.42
N ALA A 779 -39.58 -5.21 -5.76
CA ALA A 779 -39.03 -6.52 -5.49
C ALA A 779 -39.08 -6.92 -4.00
N PHE A 780 -38.75 -6.00 -3.08
CA PHE A 780 -38.82 -6.27 -1.63
C PHE A 780 -40.26 -6.43 -1.12
N SER A 781 -41.21 -5.68 -1.67
CA SER A 781 -42.62 -5.80 -1.29
C SER A 781 -43.32 -7.01 -1.92
N THR A 782 -42.73 -7.66 -2.92
CA THR A 782 -43.30 -8.87 -3.53
C THR A 782 -42.90 -10.19 -2.85
N SER A 783 -42.32 -10.13 -1.65
CA SER A 783 -41.93 -11.27 -0.80
C SER A 783 -42.84 -11.40 0.43
N TYR A 784 -42.83 -12.55 1.12
CA TYR A 784 -43.73 -12.81 2.26
C TYR A 784 -43.62 -11.75 3.37
N TRP A 785 -42.38 -11.31 3.67
CA TRP A 785 -42.07 -10.17 4.54
C TRP A 785 -41.18 -9.15 3.82
N LEU A 786 -41.15 -7.92 4.33
CA LEU A 786 -40.09 -6.96 4.05
C LEU A 786 -38.82 -7.45 4.74
N GLN A 787 -37.96 -8.11 3.98
CA GLN A 787 -36.72 -8.73 4.47
C GLN A 787 -35.52 -8.20 3.70
N SER A 788 -34.40 -7.98 4.41
CA SER A 788 -33.13 -7.49 3.85
C SER A 788 -33.15 -6.06 3.28
N VAL A 789 -34.19 -5.27 3.55
CA VAL A 789 -34.32 -3.86 3.18
C VAL A 789 -33.32 -2.99 3.96
N ASN A 790 -33.05 -3.30 5.23
CA ASN A 790 -32.03 -2.63 6.03
C ASN A 790 -30.64 -2.71 5.37
N ARG A 791 -30.31 -3.85 4.78
CA ARG A 791 -29.06 -4.02 4.02
C ARG A 791 -29.09 -3.28 2.69
N ALA A 792 -30.27 -3.19 2.06
CA ALA A 792 -30.45 -2.50 0.79
C ALA A 792 -30.17 -0.99 0.85
N ILE A 793 -30.29 -0.35 2.02
CA ILE A 793 -29.96 1.08 2.16
C ILE A 793 -28.52 1.40 1.75
N LEU A 794 -27.60 0.43 1.88
CA LEU A 794 -26.21 0.59 1.47
C LEU A 794 -26.05 0.69 -0.04
N VAL A 795 -26.92 0.03 -0.82
CA VAL A 795 -26.87 0.06 -2.29
C VAL A 795 -27.67 1.23 -2.89
N TRP A 796 -28.43 1.93 -2.05
CA TRP A 796 -29.26 3.07 -2.42
C TRP A 796 -28.47 4.38 -2.37
N PHE A 797 -27.53 4.58 -3.28
CA PHE A 797 -26.82 5.87 -3.38
C PHE A 797 -27.75 7.11 -3.43
N PRO A 798 -28.97 7.09 -4.02
CA PRO A 798 -29.86 8.26 -3.99
C PRO A 798 -30.29 8.67 -2.58
N LEU A 799 -30.42 7.72 -1.63
CA LEU A 799 -30.73 8.01 -0.23
C LEU A 799 -29.66 8.91 0.39
N TRP A 800 -28.40 8.52 0.26
CA TRP A 800 -27.26 9.26 0.84
C TRP A 800 -27.08 10.63 0.21
N ILE A 801 -27.41 10.75 -1.08
CA ILE A 801 -27.42 12.02 -1.80
C ILE A 801 -28.55 12.93 -1.31
N MET A 802 -29.74 12.37 -1.07
CA MET A 802 -30.87 13.11 -0.50
C MET A 802 -30.55 13.61 0.92
N LEU A 803 -30.01 12.75 1.79
CA LEU A 803 -29.61 13.13 3.15
C LEU A 803 -28.53 14.21 3.14
N ALA A 804 -27.58 14.15 2.20
CA ALA A 804 -26.60 15.21 2.01
C ALA A 804 -27.23 16.55 1.61
N HIS A 805 -28.29 16.54 0.78
CA HIS A 805 -29.06 17.76 0.47
C HIS A 805 -29.75 18.32 1.71
N LEU A 806 -30.47 17.48 2.46
CA LEU A 806 -31.11 17.87 3.72
C LEU A 806 -30.09 18.47 4.70
N ALA A 807 -28.89 17.91 4.75
CA ALA A 807 -27.81 18.40 5.58
C ALA A 807 -27.17 19.70 5.07
N LEU A 808 -27.31 20.10 3.81
CA LEU A 808 -26.57 21.24 3.23
C LEU A 808 -27.45 22.40 2.76
N ASP A 809 -28.69 22.14 2.37
CA ASP A 809 -29.61 23.13 1.83
C ASP A 809 -29.86 24.24 2.86
N ARG A 810 -29.77 25.53 2.47
CA ARG A 810 -30.00 26.63 3.42
C ARG A 810 -31.51 26.87 3.57
N PRO A 811 -32.11 26.62 4.74
CA PRO A 811 -33.54 26.83 4.94
C PRO A 811 -33.87 28.32 4.92
N ALA A 812 -34.99 28.68 4.31
CA ALA A 812 -35.46 30.07 4.19
C ALA A 812 -36.14 30.59 5.47
N THR A 813 -36.56 29.71 6.38
CA THR A 813 -37.29 30.06 7.61
C THR A 813 -36.46 29.72 8.85
N ALA A 814 -36.67 30.48 9.93
CA ALA A 814 -36.00 30.23 11.22
C ALA A 814 -36.30 28.82 11.77
N ARG A 815 -37.56 28.36 11.64
CA ARG A 815 -37.95 26.98 11.99
C ARG A 815 -37.17 25.95 11.17
N GLY A 816 -36.96 26.20 9.87
CA GLY A 816 -36.17 25.34 9.02
C GLY A 816 -34.69 25.26 9.44
N VAL A 817 -34.10 26.36 9.91
CA VAL A 817 -32.72 26.37 10.45
C VAL A 817 -32.61 25.46 11.67
N VAL A 818 -33.58 25.55 12.60
CA VAL A 818 -33.61 24.69 13.79
C VAL A 818 -33.77 23.23 13.40
N LEU A 819 -34.74 22.90 12.55
CA LEU A 819 -34.97 21.53 12.07
C LEU A 819 -33.74 20.95 11.37
N GLN A 820 -33.07 21.73 10.53
CA GLN A 820 -31.85 21.28 9.88
C GLN A 820 -30.72 21.04 10.89
N ARG A 821 -30.55 21.92 11.90
CA ARG A 821 -29.53 21.74 12.93
C ARG A 821 -29.80 20.48 13.74
N VAL A 822 -31.05 20.25 14.14
CA VAL A 822 -31.49 19.02 14.80
C VAL A 822 -31.17 17.81 13.92
N PHE A 823 -31.56 17.83 12.64
CA PHE A 823 -31.25 16.75 11.71
C PHE A 823 -29.75 16.47 11.61
N ARG A 824 -28.90 17.50 11.48
CA ARG A 824 -27.44 17.33 11.40
C ARG A 824 -26.86 16.69 12.65
N ILE A 825 -27.27 17.16 13.83
CA ILE A 825 -26.78 16.64 15.12
C ILE A 825 -27.27 15.19 15.30
N SER A 826 -28.58 14.95 15.10
CA SER A 826 -29.16 13.62 15.20
C SER A 826 -28.51 12.65 14.22
N TRP A 827 -28.29 13.05 12.96
CA TRP A 827 -27.66 12.19 11.97
C TRP A 827 -26.20 11.88 12.33
N ALA A 828 -25.44 12.87 12.82
CA ALA A 828 -24.05 12.70 13.22
C ALA A 828 -23.86 11.86 14.50
N VAL A 829 -24.89 11.72 15.34
CA VAL A 829 -24.85 10.93 16.59
C VAL A 829 -25.53 9.57 16.43
N VAL A 830 -26.77 9.56 15.93
CA VAL A 830 -27.60 8.35 15.83
C VAL A 830 -27.05 7.41 14.78
N SER A 831 -26.61 7.90 13.61
CA SER A 831 -26.14 7.00 12.54
C SER A 831 -24.89 6.21 12.96
N PRO A 832 -23.83 6.83 13.51
CA PRO A 832 -22.70 6.07 14.06
C PRO A 832 -23.07 5.18 15.25
N ALA A 833 -23.98 5.61 16.14
CA ALA A 833 -24.40 4.78 17.26
C ALA A 833 -25.13 3.50 16.80
N LEU A 834 -26.06 3.64 15.85
CA LEU A 834 -26.71 2.49 15.23
C LEU A 834 -25.70 1.65 14.44
N MET A 835 -24.70 2.26 13.79
CA MET A 835 -23.63 1.52 13.13
C MET A 835 -22.88 0.58 14.07
N ILE A 836 -22.55 1.04 15.29
CA ILE A 836 -21.91 0.19 16.31
C ILE A 836 -22.88 -0.89 16.82
N LEU A 837 -24.16 -0.55 17.01
CA LEU A 837 -25.18 -1.52 17.42
C LEU A 837 -25.35 -2.65 16.40
N TRP A 838 -25.43 -2.34 15.10
CA TRP A 838 -25.50 -3.35 14.03
C TRP A 838 -24.23 -4.17 13.92
N ALA A 839 -23.07 -3.54 14.11
CA ALA A 839 -21.80 -4.26 14.16
C ALA A 839 -21.79 -5.27 15.31
N TRP A 840 -22.23 -4.86 16.51
CA TRP A 840 -22.38 -5.75 17.66
C TRP A 840 -23.32 -6.93 17.36
N MET A 841 -24.52 -6.66 16.81
CA MET A 841 -25.48 -7.72 16.46
C MET A 841 -24.84 -8.72 15.48
N TYR A 842 -24.19 -8.22 14.42
CA TYR A 842 -23.48 -9.07 13.47
C TYR A 842 -22.39 -9.92 14.14
N TYR A 843 -21.45 -9.30 14.85
CA TYR A 843 -20.29 -10.01 15.41
C TYR A 843 -20.69 -11.04 16.47
N SER A 844 -21.76 -10.78 17.22
CA SER A 844 -22.30 -11.70 18.22
C SER A 844 -23.19 -12.81 17.64
N GLY A 845 -23.43 -12.83 16.33
CA GLY A 845 -24.27 -13.82 15.64
C GLY A 845 -25.77 -13.58 15.77
N GLN A 846 -26.21 -12.42 16.28
CA GLN A 846 -27.62 -12.03 16.34
C GLN A 846 -28.09 -11.50 14.99
N TRP A 847 -29.30 -11.89 14.54
CA TRP A 847 -29.82 -11.49 13.22
C TRP A 847 -29.70 -9.97 12.97
N ALA A 848 -28.97 -9.57 11.93
CA ALA A 848 -28.68 -8.15 11.66
C ALA A 848 -29.23 -7.59 10.33
N SER A 849 -29.80 -8.42 9.43
CA SER A 849 -30.70 -8.04 8.31
C SER A 849 -31.02 -9.22 7.40
#